data_AF-A0A534L8B7-F1
#
_entry.id   AF-A0A534L8B7-F1
#
_cell.length_a   1.000
_cell.length_b   1.000
_cell.length_c   1.000
_cell.angle_alpha   90.00
_cell.angle_beta   90.00
_cell.angle_gamma   90.00
#
_symmetry.space_group_name_H-M   'P 1'
#
loop_
_entity.id
_entity.type
_entity.pdbx_description
1 polymer ?
#
loop_
_entity_poly.entity_id
_entity_poly.type
_entity_poly.pdbx_seq_one_letter_code
_entity_poly.pdbx_strand_id
1 'polypeptide(L)'
;MVDWYPLKRWLFTTNHKDVGLLYLFTSLYFFVAAGVLALTFRVQLAVPSNTFLQPDQYNQAVTTHGLLMLLWVLTPLGAAFANYFVPIQIGARDMAFPRLNALSYWLYLASGLLALSAYFAPGGTADWGWTTYAPLNTVEFSPAVGGSMMGLALMLLMASSIVATVNFLVTIFRLRAPGMSLMRLPLFTWTWIFTSLLMLWAFPAFVSALSLLVADRAFGTVFFTSAQGGPLLWDHMFWFFGHPEVYVLLLPGFGITGDLLSTFSRRPLYAKRIIIPCLAIASILSFTVWAHHMFMTGISPSLLEAFNITTELISIPFAIIVLAYILTLRGGSIRFSTPMLFAIGSLSLFIIGGVTGVFNSSIALDSAFRGTFWVVGHFHYTIVGGGLTGLFGGLYYWFPKITGRMYNERLGKIHFVIYMIGFNLLYFPMHILYDMPRRIYIYDVAAWGPINLLITIGGFTFGISQLLMFGNLLWSARRGSVANRDPWGGYSLEWDVPSPPPEFNFPEGVPVVSATGVTYRPAAMANGGHHEATHGEEHWSRWPIVVSIGAGIAFWGILMGLPALALGTVIFAAAIAGWGRENLRGRWGEAVEAVGEKWPFARLENLTLGMWIFIFGEIAFFGTLFGAYVFLRMNAPLTGFTWPDPSEVHNMFLGGFNTILLLTSGLTMVLSLTFARKGNQTGLQFSLLATFFLGAFFMIIKALEWRELFASNFTFSTNVASSTYYLLTGVHGAHVVAGLVALTYLMTKAFKGGFGPQKNGAVEIFGIYWGMVDAVWVFLFPLLYLL
;
A
#
# COMPACT_ATOMS: atom_id res chain seq x y z
N MET A 1 -33.29 24.75 8.48
CA MET A 1 -31.83 24.56 8.48
C MET A 1 -31.52 23.34 7.66
N VAL A 2 -30.61 23.42 6.68
CA VAL A 2 -30.19 22.23 5.90
C VAL A 2 -29.50 21.27 6.86
N ASP A 3 -29.95 20.02 6.93
CA ASP A 3 -29.30 18.99 7.73
C ASP A 3 -27.99 18.58 7.04
N TRP A 4 -26.88 19.12 7.55
CA TRP A 4 -25.53 18.81 7.07
C TRP A 4 -24.97 17.51 7.64
N TYR A 5 -25.72 16.79 8.50
CA TYR A 5 -25.26 15.57 9.16
C TYR A 5 -24.77 14.50 8.17
N PRO A 6 -25.46 14.20 7.05
CA PRO A 6 -24.97 13.20 6.09
C PRO A 6 -23.62 13.56 5.49
N LEU A 7 -23.39 14.85 5.19
CA LEU A 7 -22.11 15.31 4.63
C LEU A 7 -20.99 15.25 5.66
N LYS A 8 -21.26 15.69 6.90
CA LYS A 8 -20.27 15.66 7.98
C LYS A 8 -19.83 14.24 8.32
N ARG A 9 -20.76 13.27 8.32
CA ARG A 9 -20.44 11.86 8.51
C ARG A 9 -19.36 11.42 7.53
N TRP A 10 -19.56 11.58 6.23
CA TRP A 10 -18.59 11.09 5.24
C TRP A 10 -17.27 11.88 5.24
N LEU A 11 -17.30 13.20 5.47
CA LEU A 11 -16.09 14.02 5.43
C LEU A 11 -15.19 13.84 6.66
N PHE A 12 -15.76 13.60 7.84
CA PHE A 12 -15.02 13.62 9.10
C PHE A 12 -14.99 12.28 9.83
N THR A 13 -15.68 11.25 9.34
CA THR A 13 -15.69 9.92 9.98
C THR A 13 -14.30 9.33 10.17
N THR A 14 -14.13 8.70 11.33
CA THR A 14 -13.01 7.84 11.67
C THR A 14 -13.48 6.40 11.91
N ASN A 15 -14.78 6.11 11.75
CA ASN A 15 -15.32 4.77 11.92
C ASN A 15 -14.80 3.86 10.80
N HIS A 16 -14.18 2.74 11.14
CA HIS A 16 -13.61 1.79 10.17
C HIS A 16 -14.60 1.31 9.09
N LYS A 17 -15.91 1.21 9.41
CA LYS A 17 -16.93 0.79 8.43
C LYS A 17 -17.15 1.86 7.36
N ASP A 18 -17.30 3.12 7.77
CA ASP A 18 -17.49 4.22 6.84
C ASP A 18 -16.22 4.46 6.00
N VAL A 19 -15.03 4.39 6.63
CA VAL A 19 -13.74 4.44 5.91
C VAL A 19 -13.62 3.27 4.92
N GLY A 20 -14.04 2.06 5.31
CA GLY A 20 -14.10 0.91 4.40
C GLY A 20 -15.02 1.13 3.21
N LEU A 21 -16.19 1.75 3.40
CA LEU A 21 -17.11 2.11 2.31
C LEU A 21 -16.53 3.20 1.41
N LEU A 22 -15.84 4.18 1.97
CA LEU A 22 -15.13 5.21 1.21
C LEU A 22 -14.08 4.57 0.29
N TYR A 23 -13.24 3.65 0.80
CA TYR A 23 -12.32 2.85 -0.02
C TYR A 23 -13.06 2.01 -1.08
N LEU A 24 -14.19 1.40 -0.73
CA LEU A 24 -14.98 0.56 -1.63
C LEU A 24 -15.48 1.36 -2.83
N PHE A 25 -16.14 2.49 -2.60
CA PHE A 25 -16.71 3.29 -3.69
C PHE A 25 -15.63 3.95 -4.55
N THR A 26 -14.56 4.46 -3.93
CA THR A 26 -13.45 5.07 -4.67
C THR A 26 -12.71 4.04 -5.53
N SER A 27 -12.43 2.84 -5.01
CA SER A 27 -11.77 1.78 -5.80
C SER A 27 -12.65 1.24 -6.93
N LEU A 28 -13.97 1.13 -6.72
CA LEU A 28 -14.91 0.77 -7.78
C LEU A 28 -15.04 1.85 -8.86
N TYR A 29 -14.92 3.13 -8.50
CA TYR A 29 -14.84 4.22 -9.48
C TYR A 29 -13.59 4.08 -10.36
N PHE A 30 -12.41 3.88 -9.75
CA PHE A 30 -11.17 3.66 -10.50
C PHE A 30 -11.21 2.36 -11.32
N PHE A 31 -11.93 1.33 -10.86
CA PHE A 31 -12.14 0.10 -11.61
C PHE A 31 -12.90 0.36 -12.90
N VAL A 32 -13.98 1.14 -12.85
CA VAL A 32 -14.72 1.54 -14.05
C VAL A 32 -13.84 2.39 -14.96
N ALA A 33 -13.12 3.38 -14.43
CA ALA A 33 -12.23 4.22 -15.22
C ALA A 33 -11.15 3.41 -15.94
N ALA A 34 -10.47 2.50 -15.24
CA ALA A 34 -9.45 1.63 -15.80
C ALA A 34 -10.03 0.62 -16.80
N GLY A 35 -11.24 0.11 -16.55
CA GLY A 35 -11.96 -0.77 -17.47
C GLY A 35 -12.34 -0.07 -18.78
N VAL A 36 -12.76 1.20 -18.73
CA VAL A 36 -13.03 2.01 -19.93
C VAL A 36 -11.75 2.24 -20.74
N LEU A 37 -10.63 2.56 -20.08
CA LEU A 37 -9.33 2.65 -20.75
C LEU A 37 -8.96 1.32 -21.45
N ALA A 38 -9.21 0.19 -20.79
CA ALA A 38 -8.98 -1.13 -21.37
C ALA A 38 -9.78 -1.38 -22.65
N LEU A 39 -11.09 -1.11 -22.60
CA LEU A 39 -11.95 -1.26 -23.77
C LEU A 39 -11.51 -0.33 -24.91
N THR A 40 -11.04 0.88 -24.58
CA THR A 40 -10.60 1.87 -25.57
C THR A 40 -9.39 1.37 -26.38
N PHE A 41 -8.33 0.87 -25.72
CA PHE A 41 -7.20 0.32 -26.45
C PHE A 41 -7.50 -1.06 -27.08
N ARG A 42 -8.50 -1.81 -26.58
CA ARG A 42 -8.99 -3.03 -27.26
C ARG A 42 -9.72 -2.72 -28.55
N VAL A 43 -10.41 -1.57 -28.65
CA VAL A 43 -10.98 -1.10 -29.92
C VAL A 43 -9.86 -0.80 -30.91
N GLN A 44 -8.80 -0.11 -30.49
CA GLN A 44 -7.62 0.12 -31.33
C GLN A 44 -7.04 -1.21 -31.85
N LEU A 45 -6.87 -2.19 -30.98
CA LEU A 45 -6.32 -3.50 -31.34
C LEU A 45 -7.32 -4.48 -31.98
N ALA A 46 -8.54 -4.07 -32.32
CA ALA A 46 -9.56 -5.02 -32.80
C ALA A 46 -9.28 -5.57 -34.20
N VAL A 47 -8.62 -4.77 -35.04
CA VAL A 47 -8.29 -5.11 -36.44
C VAL A 47 -6.87 -4.62 -36.78
N PRO A 48 -6.20 -5.23 -37.78
CA PRO A 48 -4.91 -4.76 -38.27
C PRO A 48 -4.98 -3.31 -38.77
N SER A 49 -3.86 -2.60 -38.65
CA SER A 49 -3.67 -1.25 -39.18
C SER A 49 -4.73 -0.20 -38.78
N ASN A 50 -5.37 -0.38 -37.62
CA ASN A 50 -6.44 0.51 -37.14
C ASN A 50 -5.92 1.91 -36.76
N THR A 51 -6.79 2.92 -36.83
CA THR A 51 -6.45 4.34 -36.62
C THR A 51 -7.29 5.02 -35.52
N PHE A 52 -7.98 4.23 -34.69
CA PHE A 52 -8.86 4.73 -33.62
C PHE A 52 -8.13 5.54 -32.54
N LEU A 53 -6.92 5.11 -32.16
CA LEU A 53 -6.02 5.83 -31.25
C LEU A 53 -4.71 6.18 -31.94
N GLN A 54 -4.18 7.36 -31.63
CA GLN A 54 -2.79 7.72 -31.93
C GLN A 54 -1.82 6.97 -31.01
N PRO A 55 -0.52 6.82 -31.38
CA PRO A 55 0.47 6.09 -30.59
C PRO A 55 0.54 6.54 -29.12
N ASP A 56 0.64 7.84 -28.88
CA ASP A 56 0.76 8.39 -27.53
C ASP A 56 -0.52 8.17 -26.72
N GLN A 57 -1.69 8.30 -27.34
CA GLN A 57 -2.97 8.06 -26.69
C GLN A 57 -3.11 6.59 -26.26
N TYR A 58 -2.68 5.65 -27.10
CA TYR A 58 -2.63 4.23 -26.76
C TYR A 58 -1.69 3.98 -25.58
N ASN A 59 -0.48 4.53 -25.63
CA ASN A 59 0.52 4.37 -24.58
C ASN A 59 0.06 4.97 -23.24
N GLN A 60 -0.55 6.16 -23.26
CA GLN A 60 -1.14 6.79 -22.06
C GLN A 60 -2.29 5.94 -21.48
N ALA A 61 -3.16 5.40 -22.34
CA ALA A 61 -4.27 4.55 -21.91
C ALA A 61 -3.79 3.23 -21.30
N VAL A 62 -2.82 2.54 -21.94
CA VAL A 62 -2.23 1.30 -21.43
C VAL A 62 -1.48 1.52 -20.12
N THR A 63 -0.71 2.61 -20.04
CA THR A 63 0.05 2.99 -18.83
C THR A 63 -0.89 3.24 -17.66
N THR A 64 -1.90 4.08 -17.87
CA THR A 64 -2.83 4.46 -16.82
C THR A 64 -3.75 3.30 -16.43
N HIS A 65 -4.21 2.48 -17.38
CA HIS A 65 -4.96 1.27 -17.07
C HIS A 65 -4.19 0.37 -16.10
N GLY A 66 -2.91 0.08 -16.41
CA GLY A 66 -2.07 -0.76 -15.57
C GLY A 66 -1.87 -0.15 -14.18
N LEU A 67 -1.48 1.12 -14.09
CA LEU A 67 -1.27 1.78 -12.80
C LEU A 67 -2.54 1.83 -11.95
N LEU A 68 -3.68 2.21 -12.54
CA LEU A 68 -4.95 2.29 -11.82
C LEU A 68 -5.40 0.91 -11.33
N MET A 69 -5.37 -0.12 -12.18
CA MET A 69 -5.81 -1.47 -11.78
C MET A 69 -4.99 -2.02 -10.61
N LEU A 70 -3.67 -1.87 -10.67
CA LEU A 70 -2.79 -2.44 -9.65
C LEU A 70 -2.90 -1.64 -8.34
N LEU A 71 -2.74 -0.32 -8.41
CA LEU A 71 -2.48 0.48 -7.22
C LEU A 71 -3.70 1.26 -6.70
N TRP A 72 -4.63 1.64 -7.59
CA TRP A 72 -5.86 2.36 -7.18
C TRP A 72 -7.10 1.48 -7.08
N VAL A 73 -7.07 0.25 -7.61
CA VAL A 73 -8.20 -0.67 -7.59
C VAL A 73 -7.95 -1.85 -6.67
N LEU A 74 -7.02 -2.74 -6.99
CA LEU A 74 -6.91 -4.04 -6.33
C LEU A 74 -6.51 -3.93 -4.85
N THR A 75 -5.39 -3.27 -4.55
CA THR A 75 -4.94 -3.06 -3.16
C THR A 75 -5.98 -2.26 -2.35
N PRO A 76 -6.53 -1.13 -2.84
CA PRO A 76 -7.57 -0.38 -2.14
C PRO A 76 -8.92 -1.13 -1.98
N LEU A 77 -9.32 -1.96 -2.93
CA LEU A 77 -10.53 -2.79 -2.81
C LEU A 77 -10.35 -3.88 -1.75
N GLY A 78 -9.17 -4.51 -1.68
CA GLY A 78 -8.81 -5.38 -0.56
C GLY A 78 -8.85 -4.63 0.78
N ALA A 79 -8.31 -3.41 0.82
CA ALA A 79 -8.32 -2.55 2.01
C ALA A 79 -9.73 -2.11 2.41
N ALA A 80 -10.65 -1.96 1.46
CA ALA A 80 -12.05 -1.66 1.73
C ALA A 80 -12.71 -2.77 2.57
N PHE A 81 -12.53 -4.03 2.13
CA PHE A 81 -13.00 -5.19 2.89
C PHE A 81 -12.28 -5.32 4.23
N ALA A 82 -10.97 -5.11 4.25
CA ALA A 82 -10.21 -5.24 5.49
C ALA A 82 -10.63 -4.21 6.53
N ASN A 83 -10.78 -2.94 6.14
CA ASN A 83 -11.29 -1.89 7.01
C ASN A 83 -12.65 -2.24 7.60
N TYR A 84 -13.57 -2.72 6.76
CA TYR A 84 -14.91 -3.03 7.21
C TYR A 84 -14.95 -4.28 8.12
N PHE A 85 -14.29 -5.37 7.71
CA PHE A 85 -14.47 -6.69 8.30
C PHE A 85 -13.40 -7.10 9.30
N VAL A 86 -12.14 -6.69 9.16
CA VAL A 86 -11.08 -7.16 10.08
C VAL A 86 -11.39 -6.81 11.54
N PRO A 87 -11.77 -5.58 11.91
CA PRO A 87 -12.14 -5.26 13.29
C PRO A 87 -13.26 -6.16 13.82
N ILE A 88 -14.28 -6.42 13.00
CA ILE A 88 -15.41 -7.29 13.38
C ILE A 88 -14.95 -8.75 13.53
N GLN A 89 -14.18 -9.26 12.56
CA GLN A 89 -13.65 -10.62 12.57
C GLN A 89 -12.73 -10.89 13.76
N ILE A 90 -12.04 -9.87 14.27
CA ILE A 90 -11.21 -10.00 15.47
C ILE A 90 -11.95 -9.73 16.78
N GLY A 91 -13.23 -9.32 16.72
CA GLY A 91 -14.01 -8.97 17.91
C GLY A 91 -13.70 -7.59 18.50
N ALA A 92 -13.13 -6.69 17.70
CA ALA A 92 -12.84 -5.31 18.08
C ALA A 92 -13.98 -4.35 17.70
N ARG A 93 -14.06 -3.23 18.43
CA ARG A 93 -15.04 -2.16 18.15
C ARG A 93 -14.63 -1.25 17.00
N ASP A 94 -13.33 -0.99 16.87
CA ASP A 94 -12.74 -0.13 15.83
C ASP A 94 -11.26 -0.51 15.63
N MET A 95 -10.58 0.20 14.74
CA MET A 95 -9.15 0.12 14.51
C MET A 95 -8.34 0.71 15.68
N ALA A 96 -7.06 0.34 15.80
CA ALA A 96 -6.15 0.86 16.83
C ALA A 96 -5.94 2.37 16.74
N PHE A 97 -5.92 2.93 15.53
CA PHE A 97 -5.74 4.35 15.28
C PHE A 97 -6.81 4.87 14.31
N PRO A 98 -8.05 5.16 14.77
CA PRO A 98 -9.16 5.55 13.89
C PRO A 98 -8.88 6.78 13.02
N ARG A 99 -8.24 7.81 13.59
CA ARG A 99 -7.87 9.03 12.83
C ARG A 99 -6.77 8.77 11.80
N LEU A 100 -5.86 7.85 12.09
CA LEU A 100 -4.81 7.44 11.16
C LEU A 100 -5.41 6.64 10.01
N ASN A 101 -6.44 5.84 10.30
CA ASN A 101 -7.26 5.14 9.31
C ASN A 101 -7.98 6.09 8.34
N ALA A 102 -8.60 7.15 8.88
CA ALA A 102 -9.19 8.18 8.04
C ALA A 102 -8.13 8.88 7.18
N LEU A 103 -6.94 9.15 7.74
CA LEU A 103 -5.85 9.80 7.01
C LEU A 103 -5.38 8.97 5.83
N SER A 104 -5.25 7.64 5.98
CA SER A 104 -4.87 6.78 4.85
C SER A 104 -5.87 6.90 3.71
N TYR A 105 -7.18 6.89 4.00
CA TYR A 105 -8.19 7.05 2.94
C TYR A 105 -8.07 8.40 2.22
N TRP A 106 -7.95 9.50 2.97
CA TRP A 106 -7.89 10.83 2.35
C TRP A 106 -6.61 11.03 1.53
N LEU A 107 -5.48 10.44 1.95
CA LEU A 107 -4.25 10.40 1.14
C LEU A 107 -4.42 9.57 -0.14
N TYR A 108 -5.13 8.43 -0.06
CA TYR A 108 -5.50 7.61 -1.23
C TYR A 108 -6.38 8.38 -2.21
N LEU A 109 -7.40 9.11 -1.73
CA LEU A 109 -8.23 9.92 -2.61
C LEU A 109 -7.41 11.06 -3.24
N ALA A 110 -6.61 11.76 -2.45
CA ALA A 110 -5.75 12.84 -2.94
C ALA A 110 -4.76 12.34 -4.00
N SER A 111 -4.19 11.14 -3.84
CA SER A 111 -3.30 10.55 -4.85
C SER A 111 -4.04 10.22 -6.15
N GLY A 112 -5.26 9.68 -6.06
CA GLY A 112 -6.09 9.40 -7.22
C GLY A 112 -6.50 10.66 -7.97
N LEU A 113 -6.85 11.73 -7.26
CA LEU A 113 -7.15 13.04 -7.86
C LEU A 113 -5.91 13.64 -8.55
N LEU A 114 -4.74 13.52 -7.92
CA LEU A 114 -3.48 13.97 -8.53
C LEU A 114 -3.15 13.16 -9.79
N ALA A 115 -3.32 11.84 -9.77
CA ALA A 115 -3.12 10.97 -10.94
C ALA A 115 -4.08 11.32 -12.09
N LEU A 116 -5.37 11.57 -11.79
CA LEU A 116 -6.34 11.99 -12.81
C LEU A 116 -6.03 13.39 -13.36
N SER A 117 -5.52 14.29 -12.52
CA SER A 117 -5.15 15.64 -12.96
C SER A 117 -4.01 15.64 -13.99
N ALA A 118 -3.19 14.57 -14.04
CA ALA A 118 -2.12 14.42 -15.02
C ALA A 118 -2.61 14.40 -16.48
N TYR A 119 -3.85 13.96 -16.74
CA TYR A 119 -4.44 14.02 -18.08
C TYR A 119 -4.65 15.44 -18.60
N PHE A 120 -4.81 16.40 -17.69
CA PHE A 120 -5.03 17.81 -18.05
C PHE A 120 -3.71 18.60 -18.12
N ALA A 121 -2.57 17.94 -17.88
CA ALA A 121 -1.26 18.56 -18.03
C ALA A 121 -0.88 18.71 -19.52
N PRO A 122 -0.04 19.70 -19.89
CA PRO A 122 0.52 19.77 -21.23
C PRO A 122 1.25 18.47 -21.60
N GLY A 123 0.93 17.91 -22.77
CA GLY A 123 1.46 16.61 -23.23
C GLY A 123 0.68 15.38 -22.72
N GLY A 124 -0.30 15.56 -21.83
CA GLY A 124 -1.07 14.46 -21.26
C GLY A 124 -0.36 13.74 -20.11
N THR A 125 -0.82 12.52 -19.81
CA THR A 125 -0.32 11.71 -18.68
C THR A 125 0.89 10.83 -19.06
N ALA A 126 1.39 10.02 -18.13
CA ALA A 126 2.46 9.07 -18.34
C ALA A 126 2.17 8.07 -19.48
N ASP A 127 3.14 7.80 -20.34
CA ASP A 127 3.04 6.98 -21.57
C ASP A 127 4.12 5.88 -21.69
N TRP A 128 4.83 5.58 -20.60
CA TRP A 128 5.96 4.64 -20.57
C TRP A 128 5.60 3.20 -20.09
N GLY A 129 4.33 2.90 -19.89
CA GLY A 129 3.81 1.65 -19.31
C GLY A 129 3.88 1.60 -17.78
N TRP A 130 3.06 0.78 -17.12
CA TRP A 130 2.97 0.77 -15.65
C TRP A 130 4.27 0.38 -14.91
N THR A 131 5.20 -0.29 -15.60
CA THR A 131 6.53 -0.63 -15.08
C THR A 131 7.49 0.57 -15.02
N THR A 132 7.08 1.67 -15.66
CA THR A 132 7.75 2.97 -15.67
C THR A 132 9.25 2.86 -15.87
N TYR A 133 9.68 2.05 -16.84
CA TYR A 133 11.08 1.71 -17.07
C TYR A 133 11.92 2.94 -17.43
N ALA A 134 13.09 3.05 -16.81
CA ALA A 134 14.17 3.89 -17.31
C ALA A 134 14.89 3.22 -18.51
N PRO A 135 15.44 3.98 -19.46
CA PRO A 135 15.46 5.44 -19.52
C PRO A 135 14.18 6.05 -20.11
N LEU A 136 13.20 5.25 -20.58
CA LEU A 136 11.98 5.78 -21.21
C LEU A 136 11.20 6.75 -20.31
N ASN A 137 11.22 6.52 -18.99
CA ASN A 137 10.59 7.37 -17.98
C ASN A 137 11.33 8.68 -17.67
N THR A 138 12.47 8.98 -18.31
CA THR A 138 13.24 10.21 -18.07
C THR A 138 12.67 11.37 -18.88
N VAL A 139 13.07 12.60 -18.56
CA VAL A 139 12.59 13.81 -19.25
C VAL A 139 13.05 13.83 -20.72
N GLU A 140 14.18 13.18 -21.03
CA GLU A 140 14.72 13.09 -22.39
C GLU A 140 13.78 12.37 -23.35
N PHE A 141 13.19 11.24 -22.92
CA PHE A 141 12.30 10.44 -23.76
C PHE A 141 10.82 10.78 -23.55
N SER A 142 10.44 11.16 -22.33
CA SER A 142 9.05 11.45 -21.96
C SER A 142 8.97 12.78 -21.22
N PRO A 143 9.01 13.93 -21.95
CA PRO A 143 9.12 15.25 -21.36
C PRO A 143 7.82 15.77 -20.72
N ALA A 144 6.68 15.10 -20.94
CA ALA A 144 5.38 15.54 -20.43
C ALA A 144 5.38 15.66 -18.89
N VAL A 145 4.87 16.79 -18.38
CA VAL A 145 4.79 17.06 -16.93
C VAL A 145 3.81 16.11 -16.25
N GLY A 146 2.79 15.61 -16.96
CA GLY A 146 1.85 14.64 -16.42
C GLY A 146 2.51 13.33 -15.98
N GLY A 147 3.63 12.95 -16.60
CA GLY A 147 4.46 11.83 -16.15
C GLY A 147 5.06 12.07 -14.75
N SER A 148 5.55 13.28 -14.49
CA SER A 148 6.07 13.67 -13.17
C SER A 148 4.94 13.76 -12.12
N MET A 149 3.76 14.24 -12.53
CA MET A 149 2.56 14.26 -11.67
C MET A 149 2.14 12.84 -11.26
N MET A 150 2.24 11.88 -12.17
CA MET A 150 1.98 10.47 -11.87
C MET A 150 2.97 9.92 -10.84
N GLY A 151 4.27 10.25 -10.95
CA GLY A 151 5.28 9.88 -9.94
C GLY A 151 4.94 10.40 -8.54
N LEU A 152 4.54 11.67 -8.44
CA LEU A 152 4.11 12.29 -7.19
C LEU A 152 2.80 11.68 -6.65
N ALA A 153 1.86 11.35 -7.53
CA ALA A 153 0.63 10.64 -7.15
C ALA A 153 0.96 9.26 -6.56
N LEU A 154 1.88 8.51 -7.16
CA LEU A 154 2.34 7.23 -6.62
C LEU A 154 2.97 7.39 -5.24
N MET A 155 3.81 8.41 -5.02
CA MET A 155 4.39 8.66 -3.68
C MET A 155 3.31 8.93 -2.62
N LEU A 156 2.30 9.73 -2.95
CA LEU A 156 1.19 10.03 -2.03
C LEU A 156 0.34 8.78 -1.75
N LEU A 157 0.15 7.92 -2.74
CA LEU A 157 -0.50 6.63 -2.59
C LEU A 157 0.30 5.68 -1.68
N MET A 158 1.62 5.62 -1.85
CA MET A 158 2.47 4.79 -0.98
C MET A 158 2.42 5.27 0.46
N ALA A 159 2.41 6.59 0.70
CA ALA A 159 2.22 7.16 2.03
C ALA A 159 0.88 6.75 2.67
N SER A 160 -0.23 6.78 1.91
CA SER A 160 -1.51 6.23 2.35
C SER A 160 -1.38 4.79 2.83
N SER A 161 -0.75 3.95 2.03
CA SER A 161 -0.61 2.52 2.27
C SER A 161 0.26 2.20 3.50
N ILE A 162 1.39 2.88 3.68
CA ILE A 162 2.27 2.71 4.86
C ILE A 162 1.51 3.09 6.14
N VAL A 163 0.75 4.18 6.11
CA VAL A 163 -0.08 4.62 7.23
C VAL A 163 -1.16 3.58 7.58
N ALA A 164 -1.80 2.99 6.56
CA ALA A 164 -2.80 1.96 6.76
C ALA A 164 -2.22 0.65 7.34
N THR A 165 -1.07 0.18 6.84
CA THR A 165 -0.48 -1.10 7.24
C THR A 165 -0.07 -1.12 8.70
N VAL A 166 0.52 -0.03 9.20
CA VAL A 166 0.83 0.15 10.62
C VAL A 166 -0.44 0.00 11.47
N ASN A 167 -1.53 0.64 11.05
CA ASN A 167 -2.79 0.58 11.77
C ASN A 167 -3.40 -0.84 11.78
N PHE A 168 -3.41 -1.54 10.64
CA PHE A 168 -3.92 -2.91 10.56
C PHE A 168 -3.13 -3.88 11.42
N LEU A 169 -1.79 -3.84 11.37
CA LEU A 169 -0.96 -4.75 12.13
C LEU A 169 -1.13 -4.53 13.64
N VAL A 170 -1.16 -3.28 14.11
CA VAL A 170 -1.44 -3.01 15.53
C VAL A 170 -2.84 -3.49 15.90
N THR A 171 -3.85 -3.19 15.07
CA THR A 171 -5.24 -3.61 15.30
C THR A 171 -5.34 -5.13 15.48
N ILE A 172 -4.79 -5.90 14.52
CA ILE A 172 -4.87 -7.36 14.52
C ILE A 172 -4.03 -7.96 15.65
N PHE A 173 -2.88 -7.39 16.00
CA PHE A 173 -2.04 -7.98 17.05
C PHE A 173 -2.45 -7.63 18.48
N ARG A 174 -3.14 -6.50 18.69
CA ARG A 174 -3.41 -5.95 20.03
C ARG A 174 -4.88 -5.92 20.44
N LEU A 175 -5.81 -5.94 19.48
CA LEU A 175 -7.23 -5.71 19.77
C LEU A 175 -8.11 -6.95 19.59
N ARG A 176 -7.53 -8.15 19.45
CA ARG A 176 -8.32 -9.37 19.32
C ARG A 176 -9.08 -9.68 20.60
N ALA A 177 -10.30 -10.17 20.44
CA ALA A 177 -11.16 -10.66 21.50
C ALA A 177 -10.46 -11.69 22.42
N PRO A 178 -10.84 -11.80 23.70
CA PRO A 178 -10.26 -12.77 24.62
C PRO A 178 -10.47 -14.19 24.09
N GLY A 179 -9.41 -15.00 24.11
CA GLY A 179 -9.43 -16.36 23.57
C GLY A 179 -9.31 -16.44 22.05
N MET A 180 -9.25 -15.33 21.32
CA MET A 180 -8.98 -15.34 19.88
C MET A 180 -7.47 -15.39 19.60
N SER A 181 -6.92 -16.60 19.62
CA SER A 181 -5.54 -16.84 19.17
C SER A 181 -5.39 -16.63 17.66
N LEU A 182 -4.16 -16.40 17.20
CA LEU A 182 -3.88 -16.20 15.77
C LEU A 182 -4.44 -17.33 14.89
N MET A 183 -4.33 -18.60 15.29
CA MET A 183 -4.84 -19.73 14.50
C MET A 183 -6.38 -19.80 14.40
N ARG A 184 -7.10 -19.06 15.26
CA ARG A 184 -8.57 -18.95 15.20
C ARG A 184 -9.06 -17.88 14.23
N LEU A 185 -8.20 -16.95 13.80
CA LEU A 185 -8.54 -15.90 12.84
C LEU A 185 -9.06 -16.49 11.51
N PRO A 186 -10.08 -15.89 10.87
CA PRO A 186 -10.48 -16.23 9.50
C PRO A 186 -9.30 -16.16 8.50
N LEU A 187 -9.42 -16.85 7.36
CA LEU A 187 -8.33 -16.88 6.39
C LEU A 187 -8.13 -15.51 5.73
N PHE A 188 -9.21 -14.76 5.49
CA PHE A 188 -9.13 -13.38 5.03
C PHE A 188 -8.30 -12.50 5.97
N THR A 189 -8.52 -12.61 7.28
CA THR A 189 -7.71 -11.83 8.25
C THR A 189 -6.22 -12.22 8.19
N TRP A 190 -5.90 -13.52 8.04
CA TRP A 190 -4.52 -13.98 7.89
C TRP A 190 -3.84 -13.49 6.61
N THR A 191 -4.53 -13.61 5.48
CA THR A 191 -4.02 -13.10 4.21
C THR A 191 -3.84 -11.58 4.26
N TRP A 192 -4.68 -10.86 5.01
CA TRP A 192 -4.48 -9.43 5.25
C TRP A 192 -3.28 -9.10 6.15
N ILE A 193 -2.95 -9.94 7.14
CA ILE A 193 -1.68 -9.81 7.90
C ILE A 193 -0.50 -9.88 6.93
N PHE A 194 -0.44 -10.90 6.08
CA PHE A 194 0.64 -11.06 5.11
C PHE A 194 0.67 -9.92 4.08
N THR A 195 -0.50 -9.53 3.57
CA THR A 195 -0.65 -8.35 2.70
C THR A 195 -0.06 -7.10 3.36
N SER A 196 -0.39 -6.85 4.63
CA SER A 196 0.10 -5.69 5.38
C SER A 196 1.61 -5.75 5.64
N LEU A 197 2.17 -6.93 5.90
CA LEU A 197 3.62 -7.13 6.08
C LEU A 197 4.40 -6.93 4.78
N LEU A 198 3.89 -7.45 3.66
CA LEU A 198 4.47 -7.24 2.33
C LEU A 198 4.47 -5.76 1.97
N MET A 199 3.33 -5.08 2.12
CA MET A 199 3.23 -3.64 1.89
C MET A 199 4.18 -2.84 2.77
N LEU A 200 4.32 -3.22 4.05
CA LEU A 200 5.19 -2.53 5.00
C LEU A 200 6.66 -2.53 4.58
N TRP A 201 7.11 -3.53 3.81
CA TRP A 201 8.50 -3.61 3.35
C TRP A 201 8.66 -3.17 1.89
N ALA A 202 7.76 -3.59 0.99
CA ALA A 202 7.85 -3.31 -0.43
C ALA A 202 7.53 -1.84 -0.78
N PHE A 203 6.56 -1.22 -0.10
CA PHE A 203 6.09 0.11 -0.49
C PHE A 203 7.08 1.20 -0.12
N PRO A 204 7.70 1.18 1.08
CA PRO A 204 8.78 2.12 1.38
C PRO A 204 9.96 1.97 0.39
N ALA A 205 10.33 0.75 -0.01
CA ALA A 205 11.35 0.54 -1.05
C ALA A 205 10.95 1.20 -2.39
N PHE A 206 9.67 1.17 -2.76
CA PHE A 206 9.18 1.87 -3.95
C PHE A 206 9.18 3.40 -3.79
N VAL A 207 8.87 3.92 -2.59
CA VAL A 207 9.02 5.36 -2.29
C VAL A 207 10.46 5.80 -2.51
N SER A 208 11.46 4.97 -2.19
CA SER A 208 12.86 5.25 -2.50
C SER A 208 13.07 5.40 -4.01
N ALA A 209 12.60 4.46 -4.82
CA ALA A 209 12.72 4.51 -6.28
C ALA A 209 12.02 5.74 -6.89
N LEU A 210 10.81 6.03 -6.41
CA LEU A 210 10.04 7.21 -6.82
C LEU A 210 10.71 8.52 -6.40
N SER A 211 11.40 8.54 -5.26
CA SER A 211 12.15 9.71 -4.80
C SER A 211 13.30 10.04 -5.75
N LEU A 212 14.04 9.02 -6.22
CA LEU A 212 15.06 9.19 -7.26
C LEU A 212 14.43 9.69 -8.57
N LEU A 213 13.27 9.13 -8.97
CA LEU A 213 12.63 9.48 -10.25
C LEU A 213 12.11 10.90 -10.25
N VAL A 214 11.42 11.28 -9.18
CA VAL A 214 10.91 12.64 -9.01
C VAL A 214 12.08 13.60 -8.89
N ALA A 215 13.19 13.23 -8.23
CA ALA A 215 14.39 14.07 -8.19
C ALA A 215 14.99 14.31 -9.57
N ASP A 216 15.10 13.27 -10.41
CA ASP A 216 15.61 13.39 -11.78
C ASP A 216 14.72 14.32 -12.60
N ARG A 217 13.40 14.14 -12.48
CA ARG A 217 12.42 14.87 -13.30
C ARG A 217 12.11 16.29 -12.80
N ALA A 218 12.24 16.58 -11.50
CA ALA A 218 11.84 17.86 -10.90
C ALA A 218 13.02 18.73 -10.43
N PHE A 219 14.15 18.12 -10.05
CA PHE A 219 15.31 18.84 -9.49
C PHE A 219 16.58 18.68 -10.33
N GLY A 220 16.55 17.87 -11.40
CA GLY A 220 17.64 17.72 -12.35
C GLY A 220 18.77 16.78 -11.89
N THR A 221 18.50 15.89 -10.94
CA THR A 221 19.45 14.79 -10.65
C THR A 221 19.59 13.85 -11.86
N VAL A 222 20.61 12.98 -11.82
CA VAL A 222 20.98 12.14 -12.98
C VAL A 222 21.08 10.66 -12.64
N PHE A 223 20.19 10.13 -11.78
CA PHE A 223 20.24 8.73 -11.35
C PHE A 223 19.99 7.75 -12.51
N PHE A 224 18.91 7.93 -13.26
CA PHE A 224 18.45 6.94 -14.24
C PHE A 224 18.99 7.19 -15.66
N THR A 225 19.52 8.38 -15.91
CA THR A 225 20.28 8.73 -17.12
C THR A 225 21.78 8.42 -16.98
N SER A 226 22.25 8.10 -15.76
CA SER A 226 23.64 7.76 -15.49
C SER A 226 24.11 6.53 -16.27
N ALA A 227 25.30 6.65 -16.88
CA ALA A 227 25.99 5.53 -17.50
C ALA A 227 26.42 4.43 -16.50
N GLN A 228 26.46 4.74 -15.20
CA GLN A 228 26.85 3.83 -14.11
C GLN A 228 25.73 2.80 -13.76
N GLY A 229 24.93 2.42 -14.75
CA GLY A 229 23.87 1.41 -14.62
C GLY A 229 22.50 1.97 -14.25
N GLY A 230 22.21 3.25 -14.51
CA GLY A 230 20.93 3.90 -14.17
C GLY A 230 19.67 3.11 -14.55
N PRO A 231 19.50 2.67 -15.81
CA PRO A 231 18.35 1.86 -16.20
C PRO A 231 18.23 0.53 -15.44
N LEU A 232 19.34 -0.17 -15.22
CA LEU A 232 19.35 -1.45 -14.49
C LEU A 232 19.06 -1.24 -13.00
N LEU A 233 19.49 -0.12 -12.41
CA LEU A 233 19.13 0.28 -11.06
C LEU A 233 17.60 0.43 -10.92
N TRP A 234 16.95 1.10 -11.88
CA TRP A 234 15.48 1.20 -11.89
C TRP A 234 14.85 -0.19 -11.86
N ASP A 235 15.29 -1.10 -12.71
CA ASP A 235 14.74 -2.46 -12.79
C ASP A 235 14.85 -3.19 -11.45
N HIS A 236 16.01 -3.14 -10.80
CA HIS A 236 16.20 -3.77 -9.50
C HIS A 236 15.27 -3.16 -8.44
N MET A 237 15.22 -1.83 -8.32
CA MET A 237 14.40 -1.17 -7.31
C MET A 237 12.91 -1.36 -7.57
N PHE A 238 12.47 -1.21 -8.82
CA PHE A 238 11.09 -1.38 -9.22
C PHE A 238 10.62 -2.81 -8.97
N TRP A 239 11.38 -3.83 -9.38
CA TRP A 239 10.95 -5.22 -9.22
C TRP A 239 11.09 -5.74 -7.79
N PHE A 240 12.04 -5.22 -7.01
CA PHE A 240 12.11 -5.48 -5.56
C PHE A 240 10.80 -5.07 -4.85
N PHE A 241 10.12 -4.05 -5.35
CA PHE A 241 8.74 -3.73 -4.98
C PHE A 241 7.70 -4.57 -5.74
N GLY A 242 7.79 -4.56 -7.07
CA GLY A 242 6.73 -4.97 -7.97
C GLY A 242 6.43 -6.46 -7.91
N HIS A 243 7.41 -7.31 -7.61
CA HIS A 243 7.15 -8.73 -7.42
C HIS A 243 6.44 -9.04 -6.09
N PRO A 244 6.89 -8.56 -4.91
CA PRO A 244 6.09 -8.62 -3.69
C PRO A 244 4.68 -8.03 -3.83
N GLU A 245 4.52 -6.94 -4.59
CA GLU A 245 3.22 -6.31 -4.80
C GLU A 245 2.22 -7.27 -5.45
N VAL A 246 2.63 -8.15 -6.38
CA VAL A 246 1.66 -9.08 -7.00
C VAL A 246 1.01 -10.03 -5.98
N TYR A 247 1.68 -10.32 -4.86
CA TYR A 247 1.07 -11.05 -3.75
C TYR A 247 0.13 -10.19 -2.92
N VAL A 248 0.47 -8.92 -2.68
CA VAL A 248 -0.45 -7.95 -2.05
C VAL A 248 -1.78 -7.88 -2.83
N LEU A 249 -1.72 -7.93 -4.16
CA LEU A 249 -2.90 -7.95 -5.04
C LEU A 249 -3.68 -9.27 -4.97
N LEU A 250 -2.99 -10.41 -4.88
CA LEU A 250 -3.59 -11.75 -4.93
C LEU A 250 -4.19 -12.17 -3.58
N LEU A 251 -3.44 -12.00 -2.50
CA LEU A 251 -3.71 -12.62 -1.20
C LEU A 251 -5.08 -12.26 -0.61
N PRO A 252 -5.57 -11.01 -0.64
CA PRO A 252 -6.89 -10.68 -0.07
C PRO A 252 -8.01 -11.45 -0.78
N GLY A 253 -8.02 -11.44 -2.12
CA GLY A 253 -9.00 -12.17 -2.91
C GLY A 253 -8.91 -13.68 -2.71
N PHE A 254 -7.69 -14.22 -2.67
CA PHE A 254 -7.47 -15.66 -2.48
C PHE A 254 -7.81 -16.13 -1.06
N GLY A 255 -7.63 -15.28 -0.05
CA GLY A 255 -8.07 -15.50 1.32
C GLY A 255 -9.59 -15.53 1.47
N ILE A 256 -10.28 -14.59 0.81
CA ILE A 256 -11.74 -14.60 0.68
C ILE A 256 -12.19 -15.90 0.02
N THR A 257 -11.58 -16.31 -1.09
CA THR A 257 -11.88 -17.58 -1.76
C THR A 257 -11.84 -18.74 -0.78
N GLY A 258 -10.82 -18.86 0.07
CA GLY A 258 -10.76 -19.92 1.09
C GLY A 258 -11.90 -19.87 2.11
N ASP A 259 -12.25 -18.69 2.63
CA ASP A 259 -13.37 -18.52 3.57
C ASP A 259 -14.74 -18.83 2.90
N LEU A 260 -14.92 -18.47 1.62
CA LEU A 260 -16.11 -18.80 0.85
C LEU A 260 -16.24 -20.31 0.62
N LEU A 261 -15.16 -20.97 0.20
CA LEU A 261 -15.14 -22.42 0.01
C LEU A 261 -15.51 -23.15 1.31
N SER A 262 -15.00 -22.70 2.46
CA SER A 262 -15.37 -23.25 3.77
C SER A 262 -16.85 -23.02 4.10
N THR A 263 -17.33 -21.78 3.98
CA THR A 263 -18.69 -21.39 4.35
C THR A 263 -19.75 -22.14 3.54
N PHE A 264 -19.59 -22.18 2.20
CA PHE A 264 -20.59 -22.74 1.29
C PHE A 264 -20.46 -24.24 1.06
N SER A 265 -19.35 -24.88 1.49
CA SER A 265 -19.25 -26.35 1.56
C SER A 265 -19.74 -26.92 2.90
N ARG A 266 -20.04 -26.07 3.89
CA ARG A 266 -20.38 -26.45 5.27
C ARG A 266 -19.28 -27.29 5.94
N ARG A 267 -18.02 -27.03 5.59
CA ARG A 267 -16.85 -27.71 6.14
C ARG A 267 -15.80 -26.71 6.59
N PRO A 268 -15.06 -26.99 7.67
CA PRO A 268 -13.88 -26.20 8.01
C PRO A 268 -12.85 -26.31 6.89
N LEU A 269 -12.10 -25.23 6.67
CA LEU A 269 -11.01 -25.19 5.71
C LEU A 269 -10.00 -26.33 5.97
N TYR A 270 -9.80 -27.19 4.98
CA TYR A 270 -8.88 -28.31 5.07
C TYR A 270 -7.45 -27.82 5.27
N ALA A 271 -6.70 -28.46 6.17
CA ALA A 271 -5.28 -28.17 6.40
C ALA A 271 -4.94 -26.68 6.66
N LYS A 272 -5.82 -25.90 7.31
CA LYS A 272 -5.54 -24.49 7.67
C LYS A 272 -4.19 -24.28 8.38
N ARG A 273 -3.76 -25.25 9.20
CA ARG A 273 -2.45 -25.25 9.89
C ARG A 273 -1.24 -25.37 8.96
N ILE A 274 -1.45 -25.83 7.73
CA ILE A 274 -0.43 -25.93 6.67
C ILE A 274 -0.53 -24.72 5.72
N ILE A 275 -1.76 -24.27 5.41
CA ILE A 275 -2.01 -23.12 4.55
C ILE A 275 -1.31 -21.86 5.09
N ILE A 276 -1.43 -21.56 6.38
CA ILE A 276 -0.86 -20.34 6.97
C ILE A 276 0.69 -20.32 6.86
N PRO A 277 1.42 -21.39 7.21
CA PRO A 277 2.86 -21.48 6.91
C PRO A 277 3.20 -21.37 5.42
N CYS A 278 2.41 -21.95 4.52
CA CYS A 278 2.64 -21.81 3.07
C CYS A 278 2.52 -20.35 2.62
N LEU A 279 1.52 -19.62 3.12
CA LEU A 279 1.37 -18.18 2.86
C LEU A 279 2.55 -17.37 3.40
N ALA A 280 3.05 -17.71 4.59
CA ALA A 280 4.22 -17.08 5.18
C ALA A 280 5.48 -17.32 4.32
N ILE A 281 5.73 -18.57 3.90
CA ILE A 281 6.86 -18.94 3.04
C ILE A 281 6.77 -18.20 1.71
N ALA A 282 5.61 -18.19 1.05
CA ALA A 282 5.40 -17.46 -0.19
C ALA A 282 5.67 -15.95 -0.02
N SER A 283 5.21 -15.35 1.09
CA SER A 283 5.43 -13.93 1.37
C SER A 283 6.91 -13.61 1.54
N ILE A 284 7.68 -14.47 2.22
CA ILE A 284 9.13 -14.28 2.40
C ILE A 284 9.87 -14.48 1.07
N LEU A 285 9.57 -15.56 0.34
CA LEU A 285 10.18 -15.84 -0.96
C LEU A 285 9.90 -14.75 -1.99
N SER A 286 8.79 -14.01 -1.88
CA SER A 286 8.48 -12.91 -2.79
C SER A 286 9.58 -11.83 -2.84
N PHE A 287 10.36 -11.66 -1.77
CA PHE A 287 11.50 -10.74 -1.72
C PHE A 287 12.81 -11.34 -2.22
N THR A 288 12.83 -12.57 -2.72
CA THR A 288 14.05 -13.25 -3.21
C THR A 288 13.94 -13.71 -4.66
N VAL A 289 12.90 -13.28 -5.40
CA VAL A 289 12.61 -13.79 -6.75
C VAL A 289 12.49 -12.70 -7.82
N TRP A 290 12.57 -11.43 -7.43
CA TRP A 290 12.17 -10.30 -8.30
C TRP A 290 12.92 -10.23 -9.64
N ALA A 291 14.16 -10.70 -9.70
CA ALA A 291 14.96 -10.62 -10.93
C ALA A 291 14.51 -11.59 -12.03
N HIS A 292 13.50 -12.45 -11.82
CA HIS A 292 12.87 -13.15 -12.94
C HIS A 292 12.18 -12.21 -13.94
N HIS A 293 11.87 -10.97 -13.52
CA HIS A 293 11.41 -9.95 -14.46
C HIS A 293 12.53 -9.36 -15.32
N MET A 294 13.77 -9.73 -14.99
CA MET A 294 15.02 -9.19 -15.53
C MET A 294 15.86 -10.29 -16.23
N PHE A 295 15.30 -11.45 -16.55
CA PHE A 295 16.05 -12.56 -17.19
C PHE A 295 16.70 -12.18 -18.53
N MET A 296 16.14 -11.21 -19.24
CA MET A 296 16.66 -10.71 -20.52
C MET A 296 17.49 -9.42 -20.35
N THR A 297 18.14 -9.24 -19.20
CA THR A 297 19.04 -8.10 -18.91
C THR A 297 20.51 -8.55 -18.82
N GLY A 298 21.43 -7.61 -18.60
CA GLY A 298 22.88 -7.89 -18.50
C GLY A 298 23.35 -8.51 -17.17
N ILE A 299 22.45 -9.04 -16.34
CA ILE A 299 22.80 -9.69 -15.06
C ILE A 299 23.59 -10.99 -15.33
N SER A 300 24.52 -11.32 -14.42
CA SER A 300 25.33 -12.54 -14.56
C SER A 300 24.46 -13.80 -14.62
N PRO A 301 24.80 -14.78 -15.50
CA PRO A 301 24.02 -16.02 -15.63
C PRO A 301 23.86 -16.80 -14.33
N SER A 302 24.89 -16.83 -13.48
CA SER A 302 24.85 -17.52 -12.18
C SER A 302 23.84 -16.90 -11.21
N LEU A 303 23.69 -15.57 -11.23
CA LEU A 303 22.68 -14.90 -10.42
C LEU A 303 21.28 -15.18 -10.98
N LEU A 304 21.11 -15.11 -12.31
CA LEU A 304 19.83 -15.45 -12.94
C LEU A 304 19.39 -16.88 -12.65
N GLU A 305 20.32 -17.85 -12.65
CA GLU A 305 20.03 -19.25 -12.30
C GLU A 305 19.53 -19.39 -10.85
N ALA A 306 20.11 -18.66 -9.91
CA ALA A 306 19.60 -18.62 -8.53
C ALA A 306 18.17 -18.05 -8.46
N PHE A 307 17.87 -17.02 -9.24
CA PHE A 307 16.53 -16.44 -9.35
C PHE A 307 15.51 -17.37 -10.03
N ASN A 308 15.94 -18.17 -11.00
CA ASN A 308 15.11 -19.21 -11.62
C ASN A 308 14.65 -20.23 -10.56
N ILE A 309 15.61 -20.83 -9.83
CA ILE A 309 15.32 -21.84 -8.79
C ILE A 309 14.39 -21.28 -7.72
N THR A 310 14.70 -20.10 -7.19
CA THR A 310 13.88 -19.48 -6.14
C THR A 310 12.48 -19.13 -6.63
N THR A 311 12.31 -18.74 -7.90
CA THR A 311 11.00 -18.50 -8.50
C THR A 311 10.20 -19.78 -8.65
N GLU A 312 10.81 -20.87 -9.11
CA GLU A 312 10.13 -22.17 -9.22
C GLU A 312 9.66 -22.69 -7.85
N LEU A 313 10.44 -22.47 -6.78
CA LEU A 313 10.10 -22.89 -5.41
C LEU A 313 8.79 -22.27 -4.89
N ILE A 314 8.39 -21.09 -5.37
CA ILE A 314 7.13 -20.43 -4.98
C ILE A 314 5.91 -21.26 -5.41
N SER A 315 6.01 -22.02 -6.49
CA SER A 315 4.90 -22.86 -6.97
C SER A 315 4.47 -23.90 -5.94
N ILE A 316 5.39 -24.37 -5.09
CA ILE A 316 5.14 -25.43 -4.10
C ILE A 316 4.14 -24.98 -3.02
N PRO A 317 4.37 -23.86 -2.28
CA PRO A 317 3.37 -23.33 -1.34
C PRO A 317 1.98 -23.15 -1.96
N PHE A 318 1.90 -22.57 -3.16
CA PHE A 318 0.61 -22.34 -3.81
C PHE A 318 -0.09 -23.63 -4.25
N ALA A 319 0.66 -24.61 -4.76
CA ALA A 319 0.12 -25.94 -5.09
C ALA A 319 -0.52 -26.59 -3.85
N ILE A 320 0.14 -26.53 -2.70
CA ILE A 320 -0.39 -27.05 -1.43
C ILE A 320 -1.69 -26.34 -1.03
N ILE A 321 -1.74 -25.01 -1.16
CA ILE A 321 -2.95 -24.24 -0.83
C ILE A 321 -4.11 -24.59 -1.78
N VAL A 322 -3.84 -24.67 -3.08
CA VAL A 322 -4.83 -25.08 -4.10
C VAL A 322 -5.38 -26.48 -3.80
N LEU A 323 -4.51 -27.44 -3.48
CA LEU A 323 -4.92 -28.79 -3.10
C LEU A 323 -5.79 -28.77 -1.83
N ALA A 324 -5.43 -27.98 -0.83
CA ALA A 324 -6.23 -27.84 0.39
C ALA A 324 -7.61 -27.21 0.11
N TYR A 325 -7.70 -26.25 -0.81
CA TYR A 325 -8.97 -25.67 -1.25
C TYR A 325 -9.85 -26.70 -1.95
N ILE A 326 -9.28 -27.51 -2.86
CA ILE A 326 -9.99 -28.62 -3.51
C ILE A 326 -10.48 -29.65 -2.48
N LEU A 327 -9.62 -30.02 -1.51
CA LEU A 327 -9.97 -30.98 -0.46
C LEU A 327 -11.02 -30.46 0.51
N THR A 328 -11.16 -29.14 0.66
CA THR A 328 -12.25 -28.53 1.45
C THR A 328 -13.62 -28.81 0.83
N LEU A 329 -13.69 -28.87 -0.50
CA LEU A 329 -14.93 -29.19 -1.24
C LEU A 329 -15.31 -30.68 -1.15
N ARG A 330 -14.30 -31.56 -1.11
CA ARG A 330 -14.52 -33.02 -1.10
C ARG A 330 -15.36 -33.41 0.10
N GLY A 331 -16.51 -34.05 -0.11
CA GLY A 331 -17.41 -34.50 0.96
C GLY A 331 -18.14 -33.38 1.71
N GLY A 332 -18.12 -32.15 1.20
CA GLY A 332 -18.95 -31.05 1.70
C GLY A 332 -20.36 -31.05 1.09
N SER A 333 -21.29 -30.33 1.73
CA SER A 333 -22.62 -30.06 1.19
C SER A 333 -22.60 -28.69 0.48
N ILE A 334 -22.27 -28.71 -0.82
CA ILE A 334 -21.96 -27.51 -1.57
C ILE A 334 -23.23 -26.76 -1.96
N ARG A 335 -23.34 -25.50 -1.51
CA ARG A 335 -24.38 -24.55 -1.92
C ARG A 335 -23.86 -23.66 -3.04
N PHE A 336 -24.34 -23.86 -4.27
CA PHE A 336 -23.98 -23.04 -5.43
C PHE A 336 -24.69 -21.67 -5.43
N SER A 337 -24.38 -20.85 -4.43
CA SER A 337 -24.68 -19.43 -4.38
C SER A 337 -23.70 -18.64 -5.24
N THR A 338 -24.02 -17.37 -5.55
CA THR A 338 -23.16 -16.49 -6.34
C THR A 338 -21.75 -16.35 -5.76
N PRO A 339 -21.56 -16.10 -4.44
CA PRO A 339 -20.22 -16.08 -3.85
C PRO A 339 -19.45 -17.39 -4.05
N MET A 340 -20.13 -18.55 -3.90
CA MET A 340 -19.51 -19.85 -4.10
C MET A 340 -19.06 -20.07 -5.54
N LEU A 341 -19.84 -19.62 -6.52
CA LEU A 341 -19.47 -19.69 -7.93
C LEU A 341 -18.23 -18.85 -8.21
N PHE A 342 -18.15 -17.62 -7.69
CA PHE A 342 -16.95 -16.79 -7.80
C PHE A 342 -15.73 -17.40 -7.08
N ALA A 343 -15.92 -18.08 -5.94
CA ALA A 343 -14.84 -18.78 -5.26
C ALA A 343 -14.29 -19.95 -6.09
N ILE A 344 -15.16 -20.77 -6.69
CA ILE A 344 -14.77 -21.84 -7.60
C ILE A 344 -14.10 -21.25 -8.86
N GLY A 345 -14.67 -20.20 -9.44
CA GLY A 345 -14.10 -19.50 -10.59
C GLY A 345 -12.71 -18.95 -10.31
N SER A 346 -12.53 -18.32 -9.14
CA SER A 346 -11.23 -17.82 -8.66
C SER A 346 -10.20 -18.95 -8.60
N LEU A 347 -10.54 -20.07 -7.97
CA LEU A 347 -9.68 -21.25 -7.90
C LEU A 347 -9.34 -21.82 -9.29
N SER A 348 -10.33 -21.97 -10.17
CA SER A 348 -10.15 -22.53 -11.51
C SER A 348 -9.28 -21.64 -12.40
N LEU A 349 -9.53 -20.34 -12.44
CA LEU A 349 -8.75 -19.39 -13.23
C LEU A 349 -7.32 -19.26 -12.68
N PHE A 350 -7.16 -19.25 -11.36
CA PHE A 350 -5.84 -19.21 -10.73
C PHE A 350 -4.99 -20.44 -11.09
N ILE A 351 -5.57 -21.63 -11.21
CA ILE A 351 -4.82 -22.83 -11.63
C ILE A 351 -4.21 -22.64 -13.03
N ILE A 352 -4.98 -22.09 -13.98
CA ILE A 352 -4.47 -21.79 -15.33
C ILE A 352 -3.36 -20.73 -15.28
N GLY A 353 -3.55 -19.68 -14.48
CA GLY A 353 -2.53 -18.65 -14.25
C GLY A 353 -1.24 -19.21 -13.63
N GLY A 354 -1.37 -20.06 -12.60
CA GLY A 354 -0.25 -20.70 -11.95
C GLY A 354 0.55 -21.60 -12.88
N VAL A 355 -0.13 -22.41 -13.71
CA VAL A 355 0.54 -23.28 -14.70
C VAL A 355 1.32 -22.46 -15.72
N THR A 356 0.71 -21.41 -16.27
CA THR A 356 1.37 -20.53 -17.26
C THR A 356 2.56 -19.77 -16.67
N GLY A 357 2.53 -19.47 -15.37
CA GLY A 357 3.64 -18.80 -14.67
C GLY A 357 4.91 -19.63 -14.54
N VAL A 358 4.79 -20.95 -14.47
CA VAL A 358 5.95 -21.86 -14.44
C VAL A 358 6.76 -21.77 -15.74
N PHE A 359 6.10 -21.47 -16.88
CA PHE A 359 6.83 -21.22 -18.12
C PHE A 359 7.66 -19.92 -18.04
N ASN A 360 7.16 -18.91 -17.33
CA ASN A 360 7.86 -17.64 -17.14
C ASN A 360 8.94 -17.67 -16.06
N SER A 361 8.95 -18.67 -15.18
CA SER A 361 10.05 -18.85 -14.22
C SER A 361 11.30 -19.44 -14.88
N SER A 362 11.12 -20.25 -15.92
CA SER A 362 12.23 -20.85 -16.67
C SER A 362 12.89 -19.83 -17.60
N ILE A 363 14.18 -19.55 -17.41
CA ILE A 363 14.96 -18.64 -18.27
C ILE A 363 14.86 -19.03 -19.76
N ALA A 364 14.94 -20.33 -20.04
CA ALA A 364 14.89 -20.84 -21.40
C ALA A 364 13.57 -20.53 -22.10
N LEU A 365 12.45 -20.74 -21.40
CA LEU A 365 11.10 -20.50 -21.94
C LEU A 365 10.73 -19.02 -21.90
N ASP A 366 11.11 -18.29 -20.84
CA ASP A 366 10.84 -16.86 -20.73
C ASP A 366 11.54 -16.08 -21.84
N SER A 367 12.70 -16.52 -22.35
CA SER A 367 13.33 -15.89 -23.51
C SER A 367 12.43 -15.85 -24.77
N ALA A 368 11.53 -16.82 -24.93
CA ALA A 368 10.57 -16.88 -26.05
C ALA A 368 9.27 -16.10 -25.77
N PHE A 369 8.87 -15.98 -24.49
CA PHE A 369 7.59 -15.38 -24.10
C PHE A 369 7.71 -13.96 -23.54
N ARG A 370 8.91 -13.52 -23.14
CA ARG A 370 9.16 -12.22 -22.53
C ARG A 370 8.70 -11.13 -23.49
N GLY A 371 7.87 -10.23 -22.97
CA GLY A 371 7.42 -9.07 -23.74
C GLY A 371 6.32 -9.36 -24.76
N THR A 372 5.72 -10.56 -24.77
CA THR A 372 4.61 -10.89 -25.66
C THR A 372 3.27 -10.95 -24.93
N PHE A 373 2.18 -11.21 -25.66
CA PHE A 373 0.84 -11.38 -25.09
C PHE A 373 0.74 -12.60 -24.16
N TRP A 374 1.67 -13.55 -24.21
CA TRP A 374 1.76 -14.65 -23.24
C TRP A 374 1.82 -14.12 -21.80
N VAL A 375 2.76 -13.19 -21.53
CA VAL A 375 2.93 -12.59 -20.20
C VAL A 375 1.69 -11.82 -19.78
N VAL A 376 1.01 -11.17 -20.73
CA VAL A 376 -0.24 -10.43 -20.46
C VAL A 376 -1.35 -11.40 -20.05
N GLY A 377 -1.54 -12.50 -20.79
CA GLY A 377 -2.51 -13.55 -20.46
C GLY A 377 -2.23 -14.17 -19.09
N HIS A 378 -1.00 -14.63 -18.86
CA HIS A 378 -0.58 -15.25 -17.59
C HIS A 378 -0.89 -14.35 -16.39
N PHE A 379 -0.48 -13.08 -16.48
CA PHE A 379 -0.67 -12.12 -15.39
C PHE A 379 -2.15 -11.87 -15.08
N HIS A 380 -2.99 -11.72 -16.11
CA HIS A 380 -4.42 -11.50 -15.90
C HIS A 380 -5.13 -12.74 -15.37
N TYR A 381 -4.76 -13.96 -15.78
CA TYR A 381 -5.27 -15.19 -15.16
C TYR A 381 -4.93 -15.27 -13.67
N THR A 382 -3.74 -14.84 -13.29
CA THR A 382 -3.28 -14.91 -11.90
C THR A 382 -3.93 -13.84 -11.04
N ILE A 383 -3.85 -12.57 -11.45
CA ILE A 383 -4.28 -11.43 -10.62
C ILE A 383 -5.77 -11.13 -10.77
N VAL A 384 -6.28 -11.07 -12.00
CA VAL A 384 -7.71 -10.85 -12.22
C VAL A 384 -8.46 -12.15 -11.96
N GLY A 385 -8.00 -13.26 -12.53
CA GLY A 385 -8.64 -14.56 -12.40
C GLY A 385 -8.60 -15.10 -10.98
N GLY A 386 -7.45 -15.06 -10.29
CA GLY A 386 -7.36 -15.45 -8.88
C GLY A 386 -7.86 -14.37 -7.92
N GLY A 387 -7.17 -13.23 -7.88
CA GLY A 387 -7.41 -12.14 -6.92
C GLY A 387 -8.75 -11.43 -7.10
N LEU A 388 -8.97 -10.76 -8.23
CA LEU A 388 -10.19 -9.94 -8.44
C LEU A 388 -11.47 -10.78 -8.42
N THR A 389 -11.47 -11.97 -9.03
CA THR A 389 -12.62 -12.89 -8.97
C THR A 389 -12.97 -13.23 -7.52
N GLY A 390 -11.97 -13.45 -6.66
CA GLY A 390 -12.18 -13.67 -5.23
C GLY A 390 -12.76 -12.44 -4.52
N LEU A 391 -12.27 -11.24 -4.84
CA LEU A 391 -12.83 -9.97 -4.34
C LEU A 391 -14.29 -9.78 -4.77
N PHE A 392 -14.68 -10.17 -5.99
CA PHE A 392 -16.07 -10.15 -6.43
C PHE A 392 -16.94 -11.19 -5.71
N GLY A 393 -16.39 -12.36 -5.40
CA GLY A 393 -17.03 -13.30 -4.47
C GLY A 393 -17.28 -12.65 -3.11
N GLY A 394 -16.31 -11.89 -2.60
CA GLY A 394 -16.42 -11.09 -1.38
C GLY A 394 -17.50 -10.00 -1.45
N LEU A 395 -17.62 -9.28 -2.57
CA LEU A 395 -18.68 -8.30 -2.79
C LEU A 395 -20.06 -8.94 -2.58
N TYR A 396 -20.34 -10.06 -3.26
CA TYR A 396 -21.62 -10.75 -3.10
C TYR A 396 -21.79 -11.34 -1.69
N TYR A 397 -20.73 -11.90 -1.11
CA TYR A 397 -20.79 -12.53 0.21
C TYR A 397 -21.16 -11.54 1.30
N TRP A 398 -20.51 -10.38 1.30
CA TRP A 398 -20.69 -9.36 2.33
C TRP A 398 -21.70 -8.27 1.97
N PHE A 399 -22.24 -8.24 0.75
CA PHE A 399 -23.29 -7.31 0.36
C PHE A 399 -24.47 -7.25 1.36
N PRO A 400 -25.02 -8.38 1.87
CA PRO A 400 -26.09 -8.35 2.87
C PRO A 400 -25.66 -7.74 4.19
N LYS A 401 -24.39 -7.93 4.58
CA LYS A 401 -23.81 -7.35 5.79
C LYS A 401 -23.63 -5.84 5.65
N ILE A 402 -23.20 -5.37 4.49
CA ILE A 402 -22.97 -3.94 4.23
C ILE A 402 -24.28 -3.17 4.10
N THR A 403 -25.27 -3.73 3.40
CA THR A 403 -26.49 -3.01 2.99
C THR A 403 -27.72 -3.34 3.83
N GLY A 404 -27.69 -4.44 4.59
CA GLY A 404 -28.89 -5.01 5.23
C GLY A 404 -29.91 -5.59 4.24
N ARG A 405 -29.53 -5.79 2.98
CA ARG A 405 -30.41 -6.26 1.90
C ARG A 405 -29.78 -7.42 1.13
N MET A 406 -30.60 -8.36 0.66
CA MET A 406 -30.15 -9.44 -0.23
C MET A 406 -30.12 -8.96 -1.68
N TYR A 407 -29.09 -9.39 -2.42
CA TYR A 407 -29.02 -9.18 -3.87
C TYR A 407 -29.87 -10.20 -4.63
N ASN A 408 -30.16 -9.92 -5.90
CA ASN A 408 -30.86 -10.89 -6.74
C ASN A 408 -29.90 -12.03 -7.15
N GLU A 409 -30.13 -13.21 -6.60
CA GLU A 409 -29.29 -14.39 -6.80
C GLU A 409 -29.26 -14.86 -8.27
N ARG A 410 -30.38 -14.77 -8.99
CA ARG A 410 -30.42 -15.15 -10.42
C ARG A 410 -29.56 -14.23 -11.26
N LEU A 411 -29.62 -12.92 -11.02
CA LEU A 411 -28.77 -11.94 -11.71
C LEU A 411 -27.29 -12.12 -11.31
N GLY A 412 -26.99 -12.48 -10.06
CA GLY A 412 -25.64 -12.81 -9.61
C GLY A 412 -25.05 -14.01 -10.35
N LYS A 413 -25.83 -15.06 -10.57
CA LYS A 413 -25.43 -16.23 -11.37
C LYS A 413 -25.26 -15.91 -12.85
N ILE A 414 -26.14 -15.07 -13.42
CA ILE A 414 -26.01 -14.60 -14.81
C ILE A 414 -24.73 -13.78 -14.97
N HIS A 415 -24.46 -12.88 -14.02
CA HIS A 415 -23.19 -12.14 -13.96
C HIS A 415 -22.01 -13.11 -13.98
N PHE A 416 -21.99 -14.13 -13.11
CA PHE A 416 -20.92 -15.13 -13.08
C PHE A 416 -20.71 -15.84 -14.42
N VAL A 417 -21.78 -16.30 -15.09
CA VAL A 417 -21.66 -17.02 -16.37
C VAL A 417 -21.07 -16.11 -17.46
N ILE A 418 -21.60 -14.89 -17.61
CA ILE A 418 -21.12 -13.94 -18.62
C ILE A 418 -19.69 -13.50 -18.29
N TYR A 419 -19.38 -13.31 -17.00
CA TYR A 419 -18.04 -13.04 -16.49
C TYR A 419 -17.06 -14.13 -16.92
N MET A 420 -17.37 -15.40 -16.65
CA MET A 420 -16.47 -16.52 -16.96
C MET A 420 -16.25 -16.68 -18.47
N ILE A 421 -17.30 -16.52 -19.28
CA ILE A 421 -17.19 -16.56 -20.75
C ILE A 421 -16.34 -15.39 -21.24
N GLY A 422 -16.68 -14.16 -20.86
CA GLY A 422 -15.95 -12.95 -21.27
C GLY A 422 -14.49 -12.98 -20.84
N PHE A 423 -14.20 -13.40 -19.61
CA PHE A 423 -12.84 -13.52 -19.08
C PHE A 423 -11.98 -14.46 -19.93
N ASN A 424 -12.47 -15.68 -20.20
CA ASN A 424 -11.69 -16.65 -20.95
C ASN A 424 -11.59 -16.26 -22.42
N LEU A 425 -12.62 -15.68 -23.04
CA LEU A 425 -12.55 -15.13 -24.40
C LEU A 425 -11.56 -13.98 -24.51
N LEU A 426 -11.39 -13.20 -23.44
CA LEU A 426 -10.44 -12.09 -23.40
C LEU A 426 -9.00 -12.58 -23.21
N TYR A 427 -8.72 -13.36 -22.16
CA TYR A 427 -7.34 -13.63 -21.75
C TYR A 427 -6.78 -14.96 -22.27
N PHE A 428 -7.61 -15.98 -22.51
CA PHE A 428 -7.08 -17.26 -23.00
C PHE A 428 -6.39 -17.12 -24.35
N PRO A 429 -7.00 -16.45 -25.36
CA PRO A 429 -6.38 -16.34 -26.69
C PRO A 429 -5.08 -15.53 -26.70
N MET A 430 -4.81 -14.73 -25.65
CA MET A 430 -3.52 -14.03 -25.52
C MET A 430 -2.33 -15.01 -25.43
N HIS A 431 -2.53 -16.21 -24.88
CA HIS A 431 -1.48 -17.25 -24.86
C HIS A 431 -1.23 -17.86 -26.25
N ILE A 432 -2.21 -17.79 -27.15
CA ILE A 432 -2.05 -18.22 -28.54
C ILE A 432 -1.21 -17.20 -29.32
N LEU A 433 -1.34 -15.91 -28.96
CA LEU A 433 -0.52 -14.80 -29.48
C LEU A 433 0.84 -14.69 -28.75
N TYR A 434 1.48 -15.81 -28.44
CA TYR A 434 2.76 -15.83 -27.73
C TYR A 434 3.90 -15.18 -28.53
N ASP A 435 3.73 -14.98 -29.83
CA ASP A 435 4.64 -14.33 -30.77
C ASP A 435 4.32 -12.85 -31.01
N MET A 436 3.16 -12.35 -30.56
CA MET A 436 2.77 -10.95 -30.68
C MET A 436 3.35 -10.13 -29.52
N PRO A 437 4.21 -9.12 -29.79
CA PRO A 437 4.71 -8.24 -28.74
C PRO A 437 3.59 -7.48 -28.03
N ARG A 438 3.69 -7.32 -26.72
CA ARG A 438 2.79 -6.47 -25.93
C ARG A 438 3.14 -4.99 -26.14
N ARG A 439 2.20 -4.09 -25.84
CA ARG A 439 2.36 -2.62 -25.94
C ARG A 439 2.66 -2.11 -27.37
N ILE A 440 2.24 -2.85 -28.39
CA ILE A 440 2.20 -2.32 -29.76
C ILE A 440 0.82 -1.70 -30.00
N TYR A 441 0.77 -0.49 -30.56
CA TYR A 441 -0.49 0.23 -30.82
C TYR A 441 -1.14 -0.21 -32.15
N ILE A 442 -0.33 -0.74 -33.07
CA ILE A 442 -0.72 -1.17 -34.41
C ILE A 442 -0.01 -2.49 -34.75
N TYR A 443 -0.64 -3.30 -35.60
CA TYR A 443 -0.05 -4.53 -36.12
C TYR A 443 -0.58 -4.80 -37.53
N ASP A 444 0.27 -5.40 -38.37
CA ASP A 444 -0.05 -5.71 -39.77
C ASP A 444 -0.01 -7.22 -40.09
N VAL A 445 0.37 -8.05 -39.10
CA VAL A 445 0.38 -9.51 -39.25
C VAL A 445 -1.06 -10.02 -39.31
N ALA A 446 -1.50 -10.41 -40.51
CA ALA A 446 -2.88 -10.83 -40.77
C ALA A 446 -3.36 -11.97 -39.87
N ALA A 447 -2.48 -12.91 -39.52
CA ALA A 447 -2.80 -14.05 -38.65
C ALA A 447 -3.21 -13.62 -37.22
N TRP A 448 -2.72 -12.48 -36.72
CA TRP A 448 -3.08 -11.97 -35.40
C TRP A 448 -4.46 -11.30 -35.37
N GLY A 449 -5.00 -10.91 -36.54
CA GLY A 449 -6.26 -10.17 -36.68
C GLY A 449 -7.46 -10.89 -36.07
N PRO A 450 -7.82 -12.11 -36.52
CA PRO A 450 -8.97 -12.84 -35.99
C PRO A 450 -8.91 -13.09 -34.48
N ILE A 451 -7.72 -13.40 -33.95
CA ILE A 451 -7.52 -13.67 -32.52
C ILE A 451 -7.67 -12.37 -31.72
N ASN A 452 -7.12 -11.25 -32.21
CA ASN A 452 -7.33 -9.95 -31.57
C ASN A 452 -8.81 -9.52 -31.58
N LEU A 453 -9.54 -9.74 -32.67
CA LEU A 453 -10.97 -9.45 -32.70
C LEU A 453 -11.72 -10.27 -31.63
N LEU A 454 -11.38 -11.57 -31.49
CA LEU A 454 -11.94 -12.42 -30.45
C LEU A 454 -11.63 -11.90 -29.03
N ILE A 455 -10.38 -11.50 -28.79
CA ILE A 455 -9.95 -10.87 -27.51
C ILE A 455 -10.77 -9.60 -27.25
N THR A 456 -11.03 -8.78 -28.26
CA THR A 456 -11.85 -7.56 -28.12
C THR A 456 -13.31 -7.89 -27.80
N ILE A 457 -13.91 -8.88 -28.47
CA ILE A 457 -15.27 -9.36 -28.16
C ILE A 457 -15.33 -9.89 -26.72
N GLY A 458 -14.32 -10.66 -26.30
CA GLY A 458 -14.15 -11.09 -24.91
C GLY A 458 -14.09 -9.90 -23.94
N GLY A 459 -13.34 -8.87 -24.29
CA GLY A 459 -13.23 -7.61 -23.54
C GLY A 459 -14.57 -6.93 -23.31
N PHE A 460 -15.36 -6.71 -24.36
CA PHE A 460 -16.70 -6.12 -24.23
C PHE A 460 -17.67 -7.04 -23.47
N THR A 461 -17.60 -8.35 -23.68
CA THR A 461 -18.41 -9.33 -22.93
C THR A 461 -18.09 -9.28 -21.43
N PHE A 462 -16.81 -9.22 -21.09
CA PHE A 462 -16.33 -9.06 -19.72
C PHE A 462 -16.80 -7.72 -19.13
N GLY A 463 -16.69 -6.61 -19.88
CA GLY A 463 -17.18 -5.30 -19.47
C GLY A 463 -18.69 -5.27 -19.19
N ILE A 464 -19.49 -5.88 -20.07
CA ILE A 464 -20.96 -6.01 -19.88
C ILE A 464 -21.28 -6.78 -18.61
N SER A 465 -20.51 -7.84 -18.29
CA SER A 465 -20.70 -8.58 -17.04
C SER A 465 -20.57 -7.68 -15.80
N GLN A 466 -19.65 -6.72 -15.81
CA GLN A 466 -19.48 -5.77 -14.71
C GLN A 466 -20.68 -4.83 -14.57
N LEU A 467 -21.25 -4.38 -15.69
CA LEU A 467 -22.49 -3.56 -15.67
C LEU A 467 -23.66 -4.33 -15.06
N LEU A 468 -23.76 -5.64 -15.33
CA LEU A 468 -24.77 -6.50 -14.70
C LEU A 468 -24.56 -6.61 -13.19
N MET A 469 -23.31 -6.72 -12.73
CA MET A 469 -22.99 -6.69 -11.30
C MET A 469 -23.43 -5.37 -10.66
N PHE A 470 -23.00 -4.23 -11.19
CA PHE A 470 -23.37 -2.92 -10.66
C PHE A 470 -24.89 -2.72 -10.66
N GLY A 471 -25.57 -3.05 -11.76
CA GLY A 471 -27.02 -2.98 -11.86
C GLY A 471 -27.72 -3.81 -10.79
N ASN A 472 -27.28 -5.06 -10.58
CA ASN A 472 -27.84 -5.94 -9.56
C ASN A 472 -27.62 -5.39 -8.14
N LEU A 473 -26.39 -5.03 -7.78
CA LEU A 473 -26.04 -4.57 -6.43
C LEU A 473 -26.70 -3.22 -6.10
N LEU A 474 -26.68 -2.26 -7.02
CA LEU A 474 -27.31 -0.93 -6.81
C LEU A 474 -28.83 -1.02 -6.70
N TRP A 475 -29.47 -1.83 -7.54
CA TRP A 475 -30.92 -2.05 -7.46
C TRP A 475 -31.29 -2.75 -6.14
N SER A 476 -30.53 -3.78 -5.78
CA SER A 476 -30.78 -4.57 -4.58
C SER A 476 -30.51 -3.81 -3.28
N ALA A 477 -29.57 -2.86 -3.28
CA ALA A 477 -29.28 -2.05 -2.10
C ALA A 477 -30.50 -1.20 -1.68
N ARG A 478 -31.37 -0.88 -2.64
CA ARG A 478 -32.59 -0.09 -2.40
C ARG A 478 -33.86 -0.96 -2.30
N ARG A 479 -33.93 -2.05 -3.05
CA ARG A 479 -35.17 -2.84 -3.25
C ARG A 479 -35.07 -4.32 -2.87
N GLY A 480 -33.90 -4.79 -2.46
CA GLY A 480 -33.70 -6.17 -2.03
C GLY A 480 -34.56 -6.54 -0.83
N SER A 481 -34.79 -7.83 -0.63
CA SER A 481 -35.40 -8.30 0.62
C SER A 481 -34.48 -7.98 1.80
N VAL A 482 -35.06 -7.76 2.98
CA VAL A 482 -34.27 -7.54 4.21
C VAL A 482 -33.38 -8.77 4.44
N ALA A 483 -32.09 -8.53 4.70
CA ALA A 483 -31.14 -9.58 4.99
C ALA A 483 -31.24 -9.99 6.47
N ASN A 484 -31.17 -11.30 6.71
CA ASN A 484 -30.97 -11.80 8.07
C ASN A 484 -29.58 -11.41 8.60
N ARG A 485 -29.40 -11.53 9.92
CA ARG A 485 -28.10 -11.36 10.59
C ARG A 485 -27.04 -12.27 9.95
N ASP A 486 -27.40 -13.52 9.72
CA ASP A 486 -26.56 -14.53 9.05
C ASP A 486 -27.36 -15.24 7.94
N PRO A 487 -27.30 -14.75 6.69
CA PRO A 487 -27.99 -15.38 5.56
C PRO A 487 -27.30 -16.66 5.08
N TRP A 488 -26.05 -16.91 5.49
CA TRP A 488 -25.21 -17.97 4.92
C TRP A 488 -25.00 -19.15 5.87
N GLY A 489 -25.22 -18.96 7.17
CA GLY A 489 -24.79 -19.90 8.21
C GLY A 489 -23.29 -19.78 8.49
N GLY A 490 -22.71 -18.59 8.39
CA GLY A 490 -21.28 -18.33 8.56
C GLY A 490 -20.76 -18.69 9.97
N TYR A 491 -19.45 -18.88 10.09
CA TYR A 491 -18.80 -19.30 11.36
C TYR A 491 -18.00 -18.20 12.06
N SER A 492 -17.79 -17.07 11.37
CA SER A 492 -16.97 -15.95 11.83
C SER A 492 -17.82 -14.84 12.48
N LEU A 493 -17.19 -14.00 13.30
CA LEU A 493 -17.88 -13.04 14.17
C LEU A 493 -18.71 -11.98 13.43
N GLU A 494 -18.40 -11.67 12.17
CA GLU A 494 -19.17 -10.73 11.36
C GLU A 494 -20.60 -11.20 11.07
N TRP A 495 -20.86 -12.51 11.17
CA TRP A 495 -22.20 -13.08 11.07
C TRP A 495 -22.92 -13.14 12.43
N ASP A 496 -22.22 -12.77 13.50
CA ASP A 496 -22.75 -12.64 14.85
C ASP A 496 -22.97 -11.17 15.23
N VAL A 497 -23.20 -10.28 14.25
CA VAL A 497 -23.62 -8.88 14.47
C VAL A 497 -24.74 -8.51 13.51
N PRO A 498 -25.64 -7.54 13.82
CA PRO A 498 -26.71 -7.10 12.91
C PRO A 498 -26.26 -6.73 11.48
N SER A 499 -27.20 -6.68 10.54
CA SER A 499 -26.96 -6.33 9.14
C SER A 499 -27.79 -5.08 8.76
N PRO A 500 -27.20 -3.87 8.62
CA PRO A 500 -25.78 -3.56 8.81
C PRO A 500 -25.32 -3.55 10.29
N PRO A 501 -24.00 -3.71 10.55
CA PRO A 501 -23.46 -3.64 11.91
C PRO A 501 -23.68 -2.27 12.55
N PRO A 502 -23.94 -2.21 13.87
CA PRO A 502 -24.02 -0.95 14.60
C PRO A 502 -22.65 -0.26 14.70
N GLU A 503 -22.65 0.99 15.15
CA GLU A 503 -21.45 1.84 15.22
C GLU A 503 -20.27 1.17 15.95
N PHE A 504 -20.54 0.52 17.10
CA PHE A 504 -19.55 -0.17 17.93
C PHE A 504 -19.50 -1.70 17.73
N ASN A 505 -20.01 -2.21 16.60
CA ASN A 505 -20.02 -3.61 16.16
C ASN A 505 -20.85 -4.59 17.03
N PHE A 506 -20.53 -4.73 18.32
CA PHE A 506 -21.08 -5.75 19.22
C PHE A 506 -21.96 -5.10 20.31
N PRO A 507 -23.28 -4.97 20.09
CA PRO A 507 -24.18 -4.36 21.07
C PRO A 507 -24.31 -5.20 22.35
N GLU A 508 -24.10 -6.52 22.27
CA GLU A 508 -24.15 -7.45 23.40
C GLU A 508 -22.91 -7.37 24.32
N GLY A 509 -21.85 -6.65 23.93
CA GLY A 509 -20.62 -6.48 24.70
C GLY A 509 -19.38 -7.04 24.01
N VAL A 510 -18.30 -7.29 24.76
CA VAL A 510 -17.06 -7.84 24.18
C VAL A 510 -17.22 -9.35 23.94
N PRO A 511 -17.01 -9.85 22.71
CA PRO A 511 -17.07 -11.27 22.43
C PRO A 511 -15.89 -12.01 23.07
N VAL A 512 -16.11 -13.20 23.61
CA VAL A 512 -15.12 -14.09 24.21
C VAL A 512 -15.17 -15.41 23.48
N VAL A 513 -14.06 -15.78 22.84
CA VAL A 513 -13.97 -16.95 21.97
C VAL A 513 -13.43 -18.16 22.73
N SER A 514 -14.22 -19.21 22.83
CA SER A 514 -13.83 -20.48 23.46
C SER A 514 -13.84 -21.64 22.43
N ALA A 515 -13.51 -22.85 22.89
CA ALA A 515 -13.66 -24.04 22.06
C ALA A 515 -15.14 -24.46 21.87
N THR A 516 -16.03 -24.01 22.77
CA THR A 516 -17.44 -24.39 22.79
C THR A 516 -18.36 -23.35 22.14
N GLY A 517 -17.84 -22.17 21.79
CA GLY A 517 -18.59 -21.11 21.11
C GLY A 517 -18.11 -19.71 21.45
N VAL A 518 -18.96 -18.72 21.19
CA VAL A 518 -18.74 -17.30 21.52
C VAL A 518 -19.70 -16.91 22.65
N THR A 519 -19.17 -16.28 23.69
CA THR A 519 -19.97 -15.66 24.76
C THR A 519 -19.70 -14.16 24.81
N TYR A 520 -20.55 -13.39 25.48
CA TYR A 520 -20.40 -11.94 25.58
C TYR A 520 -20.19 -11.51 27.03
N ARG A 521 -19.22 -10.62 27.26
CA ARG A 521 -19.02 -9.96 28.55
C ARG A 521 -19.45 -8.50 28.46
N PRO A 522 -20.06 -7.92 29.51
CA PRO A 522 -20.32 -6.49 29.55
C PRO A 522 -19.03 -5.72 29.28
N ALA A 523 -19.12 -4.70 28.41
CA ALA A 523 -17.98 -3.80 28.21
C ALA A 523 -17.71 -3.06 29.52
N ALA A 524 -16.47 -3.11 30.00
CA ALA A 524 -16.10 -2.46 31.24
C ALA A 524 -15.82 -1.00 30.93
N MET A 525 -16.83 -0.12 31.08
CA MET A 525 -16.66 1.33 30.92
C MET A 525 -15.38 1.78 31.65
N ALA A 526 -14.34 2.06 30.89
CA ALA A 526 -13.02 2.34 31.44
C ALA A 526 -13.05 3.72 32.14
N ASN A 527 -13.14 3.69 33.46
CA ASN A 527 -12.80 4.74 34.43
C ASN A 527 -13.48 6.13 34.25
N GLY A 528 -14.52 6.35 35.05
CA GLY A 528 -14.69 7.58 35.84
C GLY A 528 -14.78 8.90 35.09
N GLY A 529 -15.98 9.24 34.63
CA GLY A 529 -16.31 10.60 34.20
C GLY A 529 -17.56 10.60 33.35
N HIS A 530 -18.62 11.24 33.87
CA HIS A 530 -19.78 11.62 33.08
C HIS A 530 -19.34 12.39 31.83
N HIS A 531 -19.35 11.73 30.69
CA HIS A 531 -19.69 12.37 29.44
C HIS A 531 -20.83 11.56 28.84
N GLU A 532 -22.05 12.02 29.07
CA GLU A 532 -23.13 11.90 28.10
C GLU A 532 -22.66 12.63 26.83
N ALA A 533 -21.74 12.02 26.08
CA ALA A 533 -21.44 12.45 24.73
C ALA A 533 -22.63 11.98 23.88
N THR A 534 -23.40 12.94 23.39
CA THR A 534 -24.50 12.70 22.45
C THR A 534 -24.04 11.73 21.36
N HIS A 535 -24.73 10.60 21.23
CA HIS A 535 -24.52 9.57 20.22
C HIS A 535 -24.15 10.21 18.85
N GLY A 536 -22.87 10.12 18.43
CA GLY A 536 -22.43 10.47 17.07
C GLY A 536 -21.17 11.34 16.92
N GLU A 537 -20.65 12.00 17.96
CA GLU A 537 -19.46 12.90 17.81
C GLU A 537 -18.09 12.27 18.14
N GLU A 538 -18.03 11.05 18.70
CA GLU A 538 -16.76 10.40 19.08
C GLU A 538 -15.87 9.97 17.90
N HIS A 539 -16.43 9.90 16.68
CA HIS A 539 -15.72 9.43 15.48
C HIS A 539 -15.48 10.54 14.43
N TRP A 540 -15.51 11.82 14.78
CA TRP A 540 -15.42 12.90 13.77
C TRP A 540 -14.17 13.77 13.85
N SER A 541 -13.16 13.50 13.00
CA SER A 541 -11.94 14.32 12.89
C SER A 541 -11.84 14.98 11.52
N ARG A 542 -11.68 16.31 11.51
CA ARG A 542 -11.45 17.09 10.29
C ARG A 542 -9.99 17.11 9.83
N TRP A 543 -9.04 16.78 10.69
CA TRP A 543 -7.62 16.93 10.37
C TRP A 543 -7.11 15.96 9.30
N PRO A 544 -7.52 14.67 9.27
CA PRO A 544 -7.16 13.74 8.20
C PRO A 544 -7.36 14.32 6.79
N ILE A 545 -8.57 14.82 6.49
CA ILE A 545 -8.87 15.40 5.19
C ILE A 545 -8.07 16.69 4.91
N VAL A 546 -7.92 17.59 5.88
CA VAL A 546 -7.17 18.85 5.68
C VAL A 546 -5.67 18.58 5.47
N VAL A 547 -5.10 17.59 6.18
CA VAL A 547 -3.71 17.14 5.97
C VAL A 547 -3.54 16.62 4.55
N SER A 548 -4.44 15.74 4.07
CA SER A 548 -4.35 15.19 2.71
C SER A 548 -4.57 16.23 1.62
N ILE A 549 -5.44 17.23 1.83
CA ILE A 549 -5.61 18.37 0.92
C ILE A 549 -4.32 19.19 0.85
N GLY A 550 -3.74 19.54 2.00
CA GLY A 550 -2.47 20.28 2.06
C GLY A 550 -1.34 19.52 1.37
N ALA A 551 -1.22 18.22 1.63
CA ALA A 551 -0.23 17.36 0.99
C ALA A 551 -0.44 17.25 -0.53
N GLY A 552 -1.68 17.03 -0.98
CA GLY A 552 -2.01 16.94 -2.41
C GLY A 552 -1.71 18.24 -3.17
N ILE A 553 -2.07 19.39 -2.59
CA ILE A 553 -1.76 20.72 -3.17
C ILE A 553 -0.25 20.98 -3.16
N ALA A 554 0.45 20.62 -2.08
CA ALA A 554 1.90 20.80 -2.00
C ALA A 554 2.62 19.96 -3.07
N PHE A 555 2.25 18.68 -3.21
CA PHE A 555 2.82 17.79 -4.22
C PHE A 555 2.53 18.30 -5.63
N TRP A 556 1.29 18.69 -5.91
CA TRP A 556 0.94 19.33 -7.18
C TRP A 556 1.76 20.61 -7.42
N GLY A 557 1.99 21.41 -6.37
CA GLY A 557 2.77 22.64 -6.40
C GLY A 557 4.26 22.46 -6.66
N ILE A 558 4.84 21.28 -6.39
CA ILE A 558 6.24 20.97 -6.76
C ILE A 558 6.47 21.20 -8.26
N LEU A 559 5.48 20.87 -9.09
CA LEU A 559 5.56 21.00 -10.54
C LEU A 559 4.92 22.27 -11.08
N MET A 560 3.88 22.77 -10.41
CA MET A 560 3.08 23.91 -10.89
C MET A 560 3.58 25.28 -10.40
N GLY A 561 4.53 25.29 -9.45
CA GLY A 561 5.26 26.47 -9.02
C GLY A 561 5.05 26.86 -7.55
N LEU A 562 5.88 27.80 -7.10
CA LEU A 562 5.99 28.22 -5.70
C LEU A 562 4.68 28.65 -5.02
N PRO A 563 3.73 29.35 -5.68
CA PRO A 563 2.49 29.75 -5.01
C PRO A 563 1.63 28.56 -4.56
N ALA A 564 1.49 27.54 -5.42
CA ALA A 564 0.75 26.33 -5.12
C ALA A 564 1.46 25.50 -4.04
N LEU A 565 2.79 25.36 -4.16
CA LEU A 565 3.61 24.68 -3.15
C LEU A 565 3.45 25.36 -1.78
N ALA A 566 3.62 26.68 -1.71
CA ALA A 566 3.49 27.44 -0.47
C ALA A 566 2.09 27.31 0.16
N LEU A 567 1.03 27.41 -0.65
CA LEU A 567 -0.34 27.23 -0.18
C LEU A 567 -0.55 25.84 0.42
N GLY A 568 -0.14 24.79 -0.29
CA GLY A 568 -0.25 23.41 0.17
C GLY A 568 0.52 23.18 1.47
N THR A 569 1.77 23.65 1.53
CA THR A 569 2.62 23.54 2.73
C THR A 569 2.03 24.29 3.92
N VAL A 570 1.48 25.49 3.73
CA VAL A 570 0.81 26.25 4.80
C VAL A 570 -0.43 25.53 5.32
N ILE A 571 -1.28 25.01 4.42
CA ILE A 571 -2.46 24.23 4.80
C ILE A 571 -2.04 22.98 5.58
N PHE A 572 -1.04 22.24 5.08
CA PHE A 572 -0.50 21.06 5.74
C PHE A 572 0.04 21.38 7.14
N ALA A 573 0.90 22.40 7.27
CA ALA A 573 1.48 22.81 8.54
C ALA A 573 0.40 23.26 9.53
N ALA A 574 -0.58 24.05 9.08
CA ALA A 574 -1.72 24.48 9.90
C ALA A 574 -2.57 23.29 10.36
N ALA A 575 -2.75 22.28 9.50
CA ALA A 575 -3.49 21.06 9.84
C ALA A 575 -2.77 20.21 10.90
N ILE A 576 -1.46 20.00 10.75
CA ILE A 576 -0.64 19.28 11.74
C ILE A 576 -0.63 20.01 13.08
N ALA A 577 -0.42 21.33 13.07
CA ALA A 577 -0.46 22.15 14.28
C ALA A 577 -1.86 22.14 14.94
N GLY A 578 -2.93 22.18 14.13
CA GLY A 578 -4.31 22.08 14.57
C GLY A 578 -4.65 20.75 15.21
N TRP A 579 -4.22 19.65 14.60
CA TRP A 579 -4.34 18.29 15.13
C TRP A 579 -3.58 18.17 16.46
N GLY A 580 -2.32 18.62 16.50
CA GLY A 580 -1.52 18.66 17.73
C GLY A 580 -2.20 19.45 18.84
N ARG A 581 -2.74 20.64 18.55
CA ARG A 581 -3.48 21.47 19.52
C ARG A 581 -4.73 20.78 20.05
N GLU A 582 -5.43 20.01 19.22
CA GLU A 582 -6.60 19.24 19.66
C GLU A 582 -6.21 18.11 20.61
N ASN A 583 -5.13 17.38 20.30
CA ASN A 583 -4.58 16.37 21.20
C ASN A 583 -4.13 16.97 22.53
N LEU A 584 -3.49 18.15 22.52
CA LEU A 584 -3.10 18.87 23.75
C LEU A 584 -4.30 19.27 24.62
N ARG A 585 -5.48 19.46 24.03
CA ARG A 585 -6.71 19.82 24.75
C ARG A 585 -7.47 18.61 25.30
N GLY A 586 -7.00 17.39 25.05
CA GLY A 586 -7.67 16.16 25.49
C GLY A 586 -9.03 15.93 24.85
N ARG A 587 -9.34 16.61 23.74
CA ARG A 587 -10.64 16.48 23.03
C ARG A 587 -10.82 15.14 22.32
N TRP A 588 -9.77 14.34 22.26
CA TRP A 588 -9.79 12.97 21.75
C TRP A 588 -9.15 12.05 22.79
N GLY A 589 -9.96 11.14 23.33
CA GLY A 589 -9.45 9.92 23.94
C GLY A 589 -9.10 8.92 22.84
N GLU A 590 -8.03 8.15 23.01
CA GLU A 590 -7.87 6.94 22.20
C GLU A 590 -9.02 6.01 22.58
N ALA A 591 -9.97 5.82 21.67
CA ALA A 591 -10.87 4.70 21.79
C ALA A 591 -9.99 3.45 21.80
N VAL A 592 -10.03 2.69 22.90
CA VAL A 592 -10.27 1.24 22.89
C VAL A 592 -9.97 0.70 24.29
N GLU A 593 -11.02 0.16 24.93
CA GLU A 593 -10.86 -0.88 25.94
C GLU A 593 -10.08 -2.04 25.33
N ALA A 594 -8.88 -2.30 25.83
CA ALA A 594 -8.10 -3.47 25.44
C ALA A 594 -8.67 -4.72 26.11
N VAL A 595 -9.60 -5.43 25.48
CA VAL A 595 -10.20 -6.62 26.09
C VAL A 595 -9.88 -7.85 25.26
N GLY A 596 -8.70 -8.45 25.47
CA GLY A 596 -8.43 -9.80 24.95
C GLY A 596 -6.97 -10.19 24.71
N GLU A 597 -6.77 -10.98 23.65
CA GLU A 597 -5.54 -11.70 23.32
C GLU A 597 -4.52 -10.80 22.61
N LYS A 598 -3.31 -10.69 23.16
CA LYS A 598 -2.29 -9.72 22.72
C LYS A 598 -0.98 -10.37 22.28
N TRP A 599 -0.86 -11.70 22.31
CA TRP A 599 0.34 -12.37 21.83
C TRP A 599 0.56 -12.10 20.33
N PRO A 600 1.79 -11.83 19.85
CA PRO A 600 3.06 -11.91 20.58
C PRO A 600 3.49 -10.61 21.30
N PHE A 601 2.74 -9.51 21.16
CA PHE A 601 3.13 -8.17 21.64
C PHE A 601 2.40 -7.73 22.92
N ALA A 602 2.22 -8.63 23.88
CA ALA A 602 1.49 -8.34 25.11
C ALA A 602 2.14 -7.23 25.96
N ARG A 603 3.46 -7.09 25.88
CA ARG A 603 4.26 -6.16 26.69
C ARG A 603 4.37 -4.73 26.13
N LEU A 604 3.98 -4.51 24.87
CA LEU A 604 4.11 -3.21 24.21
C LEU A 604 2.79 -2.46 24.26
N GLU A 605 2.79 -1.13 24.32
CA GLU A 605 1.57 -0.34 24.09
C GLU A 605 1.23 -0.27 22.60
N ASN A 606 -0.01 0.10 22.26
CA ASN A 606 -0.45 0.16 20.86
C ASN A 606 0.41 1.14 20.06
N LEU A 607 0.60 2.35 20.58
CA LEU A 607 1.42 3.37 19.95
C LEU A 607 2.89 2.96 19.82
N THR A 608 3.48 2.37 20.87
CA THR A 608 4.86 1.89 20.85
C THR A 608 5.06 0.80 19.79
N LEU A 609 4.13 -0.15 19.71
CA LEU A 609 4.16 -1.17 18.66
C LEU A 609 3.99 -0.53 17.28
N GLY A 610 3.08 0.43 17.13
CA GLY A 610 2.88 1.16 15.88
C GLY A 610 4.14 1.85 15.39
N MET A 611 4.90 2.48 16.28
CA MET A 611 6.17 3.13 15.93
C MET A 611 7.25 2.12 15.52
N TRP A 612 7.39 0.99 16.22
CA TRP A 612 8.33 -0.06 15.81
C TRP A 612 7.98 -0.66 14.44
N ILE A 613 6.70 -0.86 14.18
CA ILE A 613 6.22 -1.33 12.87
C ILE A 613 6.53 -0.28 11.80
N PHE A 614 6.26 1.00 12.05
CA PHE A 614 6.60 2.09 11.13
C PHE A 614 8.11 2.12 10.80
N ILE A 615 8.97 2.04 11.82
CA ILE A 615 10.43 2.04 11.65
C ILE A 615 10.91 0.81 10.87
N PHE A 616 10.25 -0.33 11.02
CA PHE A 616 10.56 -1.50 10.19
C PHE A 616 10.37 -1.21 8.70
N GLY A 617 9.38 -0.39 8.33
CA GLY A 617 9.22 0.10 6.96
C GLY A 617 10.31 1.11 6.56
N GLU A 618 10.70 2.01 7.47
CA GLU A 618 11.81 2.97 7.23
C GLU A 618 13.15 2.28 6.96
N ILE A 619 13.40 1.11 7.56
CA ILE A 619 14.58 0.29 7.26
C ILE A 619 14.58 -0.12 5.78
N ALA A 620 13.43 -0.49 5.22
CA ALA A 620 13.33 -0.82 3.79
C ALA A 620 13.56 0.43 2.92
N PHE A 621 12.96 1.57 3.28
CA PHE A 621 13.14 2.84 2.57
C PHE A 621 14.62 3.25 2.46
N PHE A 622 15.30 3.42 3.60
CA PHE A 622 16.72 3.78 3.62
C PHE A 622 17.61 2.66 3.09
N GLY A 623 17.29 1.39 3.38
CA GLY A 623 18.03 0.24 2.87
C GLY A 623 18.07 0.21 1.33
N THR A 624 16.95 0.49 0.67
CA THR A 624 16.90 0.58 -0.79
C THR A 624 17.65 1.81 -1.33
N LEU A 625 17.64 2.95 -0.63
CA LEU A 625 18.45 4.13 -1.01
C LEU A 625 19.96 3.86 -0.88
N PHE A 626 20.38 3.19 0.19
CA PHE A 626 21.76 2.76 0.37
C PHE A 626 22.17 1.72 -0.67
N GLY A 627 21.27 0.77 -0.99
CA GLY A 627 21.46 -0.18 -2.08
C GLY A 627 21.68 0.51 -3.42
N ALA A 628 20.91 1.56 -3.71
CA ALA A 628 21.07 2.37 -4.93
C ALA A 628 22.43 3.07 -4.98
N TYR A 629 22.86 3.69 -3.87
CA TYR A 629 24.19 4.29 -3.76
C TYR A 629 25.31 3.26 -4.00
N VAL A 630 25.25 2.12 -3.32
CA VAL A 630 26.26 1.05 -3.45
C VAL A 630 26.29 0.54 -4.88
N PHE A 631 25.13 0.31 -5.49
CA PHE A 631 25.02 -0.14 -6.87
C PHE A 631 25.70 0.84 -7.84
N LEU A 632 25.35 2.12 -7.80
CA LEU A 632 25.91 3.13 -8.71
C LEU A 632 27.43 3.28 -8.49
N ARG A 633 27.87 3.27 -7.23
CA ARG A 633 29.28 3.39 -6.88
C ARG A 633 30.11 2.18 -7.31
N MET A 634 29.59 0.96 -7.15
CA MET A 634 30.28 -0.26 -7.59
C MET A 634 30.35 -0.38 -9.12
N ASN A 635 29.38 0.19 -9.83
CA ASN A 635 29.38 0.23 -11.29
C ASN A 635 30.19 1.39 -11.87
N ALA A 636 30.53 2.41 -11.08
CA ALA A 636 31.30 3.57 -11.52
C ALA A 636 32.59 3.21 -12.29
N PRO A 637 33.48 2.32 -11.77
CA PRO A 637 34.71 1.95 -12.46
C PRO A 637 34.49 1.29 -13.82
N LEU A 638 33.37 0.58 -14.01
CA LEU A 638 33.04 -0.10 -15.28
C LEU A 638 32.80 0.89 -16.42
N THR A 639 32.55 2.17 -16.09
CA THR A 639 32.27 3.24 -17.05
C THR A 639 33.42 4.24 -17.19
N GLY A 640 34.54 4.01 -16.50
CA GLY A 640 35.63 4.98 -16.40
C GLY A 640 35.29 6.20 -15.54
N PHE A 641 34.15 6.22 -14.86
CA PHE A 641 33.79 7.29 -13.91
C PHE A 641 34.53 7.07 -12.58
N THR A 642 35.37 8.04 -12.21
CA THR A 642 36.01 8.06 -10.91
C THR A 642 35.08 8.74 -9.91
N TRP A 643 34.67 8.01 -8.88
CA TRP A 643 33.92 8.58 -7.77
C TRP A 643 34.79 9.62 -7.05
N PRO A 644 34.31 10.85 -6.78
CA PRO A 644 35.10 11.87 -6.11
C PRO A 644 35.62 11.40 -4.75
N ASP A 645 36.85 11.76 -4.39
CA ASP A 645 37.37 11.52 -3.05
C ASP A 645 36.59 12.39 -2.05
N PRO A 646 36.00 11.82 -0.98
CA PRO A 646 35.25 12.60 0.00
C PRO A 646 36.03 13.76 0.61
N SER A 647 37.35 13.62 0.77
CA SER A 647 38.21 14.66 1.36
C SER A 647 38.42 15.87 0.44
N GLU A 648 38.23 15.69 -0.87
CA GLU A 648 38.33 16.76 -1.87
C GLU A 648 37.02 17.55 -2.00
N VAL A 649 35.88 16.91 -1.68
CA VAL A 649 34.55 17.50 -1.86
C VAL A 649 33.96 17.99 -0.53
N HIS A 650 34.16 17.25 0.56
CA HIS A 650 33.46 17.46 1.82
C HIS A 650 34.42 17.81 2.96
N ASN A 651 33.98 18.72 3.83
CA ASN A 651 34.71 19.03 5.06
C ASN A 651 34.48 17.93 6.10
N MET A 652 35.41 16.97 6.19
CA MET A 652 35.33 15.84 7.12
C MET A 652 35.22 16.26 8.59
N PHE A 653 35.87 17.36 8.98
CA PHE A 653 35.78 17.89 10.35
C PHE A 653 34.37 18.39 10.65
N LEU A 654 33.79 19.16 9.74
CA LEU A 654 32.42 19.68 9.87
C LEU A 654 31.41 18.52 9.88
N GLY A 655 31.58 17.52 9.01
CA GLY A 655 30.79 16.30 9.02
C GLY A 655 30.87 15.55 10.34
N GLY A 656 32.08 15.34 10.88
CA GLY A 656 32.32 14.68 12.15
C GLY A 656 31.76 15.45 13.36
N PHE A 657 31.92 16.77 13.38
CA PHE A 657 31.30 17.63 14.38
C PHE A 657 29.77 17.53 14.34
N ASN A 658 29.18 17.50 13.14
CA ASN A 658 27.75 17.34 12.97
C ASN A 658 27.26 15.97 13.48
N THR A 659 28.04 14.91 13.29
CA THR A 659 27.79 13.58 13.87
C THR A 659 27.76 13.63 15.39
N ILE A 660 28.70 14.33 16.03
CA ILE A 660 28.72 14.48 17.50
C ILE A 660 27.46 15.21 17.98
N LEU A 661 27.04 16.28 17.31
CA LEU A 661 25.82 17.02 17.65
C LEU A 661 24.58 16.11 17.61
N LEU A 662 24.42 15.35 16.53
CA LEU A 662 23.26 14.48 16.35
C LEU A 662 23.25 13.33 17.38
N LEU A 663 24.37 12.64 17.59
CA LEU A 663 24.47 11.58 18.60
C LEU A 663 24.25 12.11 20.03
N THR A 664 24.73 13.32 20.31
CA THR A 664 24.45 13.99 21.60
C THR A 664 22.96 14.30 21.75
N SER A 665 22.29 14.69 20.66
CA SER A 665 20.84 14.92 20.67
C SER A 665 20.04 13.65 20.97
N GLY A 666 20.51 12.49 20.50
CA GLY A 666 20.00 11.17 20.85
C GLY A 666 20.15 10.85 22.32
N LEU A 667 21.33 11.10 22.90
CA LEU A 667 21.58 10.94 24.32
C LEU A 667 20.63 11.83 25.14
N THR A 668 20.49 13.11 24.80
CA THR A 668 19.56 14.00 25.51
C THR A 668 18.11 13.54 25.35
N MET A 669 17.75 12.94 24.21
CA MET A 669 16.41 12.38 24.01
C MET A 669 16.15 11.19 24.94
N VAL A 670 17.11 10.28 25.10
CA VAL A 670 17.03 9.15 26.07
C VAL A 670 16.95 9.64 27.51
N LEU A 671 17.71 10.69 27.86
CA LEU A 671 17.64 11.32 29.18
C LEU A 671 16.25 11.90 29.43
N SER A 672 15.61 12.51 28.43
CA SER A 672 14.26 13.05 28.55
C SER A 672 13.25 11.97 28.97
N LEU A 673 13.30 10.78 28.36
CA LEU A 673 12.45 9.64 28.71
C LEU A 673 12.75 9.15 30.14
N THR A 674 14.03 9.10 30.52
CA THR A 674 14.45 8.70 31.87
C THR A 674 13.89 9.65 32.92
N PHE A 675 13.97 10.96 32.68
CA PHE A 675 13.41 11.97 33.58
C PHE A 675 11.88 11.93 33.63
N ALA A 676 11.20 11.68 32.51
CA ALA A 676 9.75 11.49 32.46
C ALA A 676 9.31 10.30 33.32
N ARG A 677 10.02 9.16 33.24
CA ARG A 677 9.77 7.97 34.06
C ARG A 677 10.00 8.21 35.55
N LYS A 678 11.01 9.02 35.89
CA LYS A 678 11.30 9.43 37.28
C LYS A 678 10.42 10.57 37.81
N GLY A 679 9.54 11.15 36.98
CA GLY A 679 8.70 12.29 37.37
C GLY A 679 9.46 13.63 37.50
N ASN A 680 10.72 13.70 37.05
CA ASN A 680 11.50 14.95 37.08
C ASN A 680 11.16 15.83 35.88
N GLN A 681 10.25 16.79 36.07
CA GLN A 681 9.78 17.68 35.01
C GLN A 681 10.87 18.62 34.47
N THR A 682 11.69 19.19 35.35
CA THR A 682 12.76 20.12 34.95
C THR A 682 13.81 19.42 34.09
N GLY A 683 14.22 18.21 34.50
CA GLY A 683 15.14 17.39 33.71
C GLY A 683 14.55 17.01 32.34
N LEU A 684 13.28 16.60 32.32
CA LEU A 684 12.56 16.31 31.07
C LEU A 684 12.54 17.52 30.12
N GLN A 685 12.13 18.70 30.60
CA GLN A 685 12.02 19.91 29.80
C GLN A 685 13.38 20.35 29.24
N PHE A 686 14.42 20.35 30.08
CA PHE A 686 15.78 20.71 29.65
C PHE A 686 16.33 19.73 28.62
N SER A 687 16.15 18.43 28.82
CA SER A 687 16.58 17.40 27.87
C SER A 687 15.88 17.52 26.52
N LEU A 688 14.58 17.81 26.49
CA LEU A 688 13.84 18.03 25.24
C LEU A 688 14.30 19.30 24.51
N LEU A 689 14.54 20.40 25.23
CA LEU A 689 15.10 21.62 24.65
C LEU A 689 16.50 21.36 24.07
N ALA A 690 17.35 20.63 24.79
CA ALA A 690 18.68 20.27 24.32
C ALA A 690 18.62 19.45 23.02
N THR A 691 17.77 18.42 22.95
CA THR A 691 17.56 17.66 21.71
C THR A 691 17.10 18.55 20.56
N PHE A 692 16.16 19.46 20.80
CA PHE A 692 15.66 20.39 19.78
C PHE A 692 16.77 21.30 19.24
N PHE A 693 17.53 21.97 20.12
CA PHE A 693 18.59 22.88 19.67
C PHE A 693 19.75 22.17 19.01
N LEU A 694 20.13 20.97 19.49
CA LEU A 694 21.17 20.16 18.85
C LEU A 694 20.74 19.71 17.45
N GLY A 695 19.50 19.23 17.28
CA GLY A 695 18.96 18.87 15.97
C GLY A 695 18.79 20.06 15.03
N ALA A 696 18.37 21.22 15.55
CA ALA A 696 18.28 22.45 14.77
C ALA A 696 19.66 22.93 14.33
N PHE A 697 20.67 22.85 15.21
CA PHE A 697 22.04 23.22 14.89
C PHE A 697 22.64 22.28 13.84
N PHE A 698 22.34 20.98 13.93
CA PHE A 698 22.68 20.01 12.90
C PHE A 698 22.17 20.43 11.51
N MET A 699 20.91 20.86 11.43
CA MET A 699 20.30 21.31 10.17
C MET A 699 20.90 22.62 9.65
N ILE A 700 21.25 23.56 10.54
CA ILE A 700 21.92 24.79 10.15
C ILE A 700 23.28 24.48 9.51
N ILE A 701 24.07 23.59 10.13
CA ILE A 701 25.37 23.18 9.59
C ILE A 701 25.21 22.53 8.21
N LYS A 702 24.22 21.64 8.03
CA LYS A 702 23.94 21.05 6.71
C LYS A 702 23.48 22.06 5.67
N ALA A 703 22.65 23.03 6.03
CA ALA A 703 22.26 24.09 5.11
C ALA A 703 23.47 24.96 4.66
N LEU A 704 24.39 25.25 5.58
CA LEU A 704 25.62 25.98 5.26
C LEU A 704 26.54 25.18 4.34
N GLU A 705 26.71 23.87 4.61
CA GLU A 705 27.51 22.98 3.77
C GLU A 705 26.91 22.83 2.37
N TRP A 706 25.59 22.63 2.24
CA TRP A 706 24.93 22.60 0.93
C TRP A 706 25.16 23.92 0.18
N ARG A 707 25.02 25.07 0.84
CA ARG A 707 25.29 26.37 0.21
C ARG A 707 26.73 26.48 -0.30
N GLU A 708 27.70 25.99 0.46
CA GLU A 708 29.12 26.00 0.07
C GLU A 708 29.37 25.08 -1.14
N LEU A 709 28.82 23.86 -1.13
CA LEU A 709 28.92 22.93 -2.26
C LEU A 709 28.25 23.48 -3.53
N PHE A 710 27.10 24.14 -3.39
CA PHE A 710 26.47 24.85 -4.52
C PHE A 710 27.36 25.98 -5.05
N ALA A 711 28.02 26.73 -4.16
CA ALA A 711 28.94 27.80 -4.55
C ALA A 711 30.20 27.27 -5.25
N SER A 712 30.62 26.02 -4.98
CA SER A 712 31.74 25.35 -5.65
C SER A 712 31.34 24.59 -6.93
N ASN A 713 30.12 24.80 -7.45
CA ASN A 713 29.55 24.09 -8.62
C ASN A 713 29.35 22.57 -8.41
N PHE A 714 29.36 22.08 -7.17
CA PHE A 714 28.91 20.72 -6.84
C PHE A 714 27.41 20.75 -6.55
N THR A 715 26.59 20.69 -7.60
CA THR A 715 25.13 20.85 -7.58
C THR A 715 24.40 19.52 -7.75
N PHE A 716 23.06 19.51 -7.73
CA PHE A 716 22.24 18.31 -7.93
C PHE A 716 22.56 17.53 -9.22
N SER A 717 22.95 18.24 -10.28
CA SER A 717 23.13 17.69 -11.63
C SER A 717 24.59 17.51 -12.05
N THR A 718 25.55 17.84 -11.18
CA THR A 718 26.99 17.83 -11.54
C THR A 718 27.44 16.43 -11.96
N ASN A 719 27.08 15.40 -11.20
CA ASN A 719 27.26 13.99 -11.56
C ASN A 719 26.42 13.10 -10.64
N VAL A 720 26.46 11.78 -10.86
CA VAL A 720 25.70 10.83 -10.05
C VAL A 720 26.11 10.83 -8.57
N ALA A 721 27.38 11.12 -8.25
CA ALA A 721 27.84 11.20 -6.87
C ALA A 721 27.23 12.41 -6.14
N SER A 722 27.18 13.57 -6.81
CA SER A 722 26.53 14.76 -6.27
C SER A 722 25.02 14.58 -6.11
N SER A 723 24.34 14.02 -7.12
CA SER A 723 22.92 13.66 -7.03
C SER A 723 22.64 12.78 -5.82
N THR A 724 23.46 11.74 -5.62
CA THR A 724 23.28 10.80 -4.51
C THR A 724 23.52 11.44 -3.14
N TYR A 725 24.56 12.27 -3.01
CA TYR A 725 24.86 13.00 -1.78
C TYR A 725 23.68 13.90 -1.36
N TYR A 726 23.17 14.72 -2.28
CA TYR A 726 22.08 15.64 -1.99
C TYR A 726 20.77 14.93 -1.68
N LEU A 727 20.45 13.86 -2.41
CA LEU A 727 19.23 13.10 -2.14
C LEU A 727 19.29 12.43 -0.77
N LEU A 728 20.38 11.72 -0.46
CA LEU A 728 20.52 11.01 0.81
C LEU A 728 20.53 11.95 2.02
N THR A 729 21.31 13.03 1.95
CA THR A 729 21.36 14.03 3.03
C THR A 729 20.07 14.85 3.11
N GLY A 730 19.43 15.15 1.99
CA GLY A 730 18.15 15.86 1.92
C GLY A 730 17.00 15.06 2.51
N VAL A 731 16.90 13.78 2.17
CA VAL A 731 15.90 12.86 2.72
C VAL A 731 16.12 12.67 4.23
N HIS A 732 17.35 12.46 4.68
CA HIS A 732 17.66 12.41 6.13
C HIS A 732 17.32 13.72 6.84
N GLY A 733 17.69 14.86 6.24
CA GLY A 733 17.35 16.19 6.75
C GLY A 733 15.85 16.41 6.85
N ALA A 734 15.05 15.91 5.91
CA ALA A 734 13.59 15.96 5.99
C ALA A 734 13.05 15.17 7.21
N HIS A 735 13.66 14.04 7.56
CA HIS A 735 13.32 13.29 8.77
C HIS A 735 13.71 14.04 10.05
N VAL A 736 14.89 14.67 10.08
CA VAL A 736 15.30 15.54 11.19
C VAL A 736 14.30 16.68 11.38
N VAL A 737 13.89 17.36 10.29
CA VAL A 737 12.91 18.44 10.33
C VAL A 737 11.54 17.95 10.81
N ALA A 738 11.06 16.81 10.33
CA ALA A 738 9.82 16.19 10.82
C ALA A 738 9.90 15.89 12.33
N GLY A 739 11.05 15.37 12.78
CA GLY A 739 11.33 15.15 14.20
C GLY A 739 11.34 16.44 15.02
N LEU A 740 11.96 17.52 14.52
CA LEU A 740 11.95 18.84 15.17
C LEU A 740 10.53 19.40 15.29
N VAL A 741 9.69 19.25 14.27
CA VAL A 741 8.27 19.64 14.33
C VAL A 741 7.54 18.86 15.43
N ALA A 742 7.72 17.53 15.50
CA ALA A 742 7.12 16.72 16.55
C ALA A 742 7.66 17.06 17.96
N LEU A 743 8.94 17.45 18.08
CA LEU A 743 9.52 17.93 19.33
C LEU A 743 8.83 19.19 19.84
N THR A 744 8.41 20.11 18.96
CA THR A 744 7.66 21.31 19.41
C THR A 744 6.38 20.94 20.14
N TYR A 745 5.67 19.89 19.68
CA TYR A 745 4.49 19.36 20.34
C TYR A 745 4.83 18.73 21.70
N LEU A 746 5.88 17.91 21.76
CA LEU A 746 6.32 17.28 23.01
C LEU A 746 6.78 18.30 24.04
N MET A 747 7.59 19.27 23.64
CA MET A 747 8.01 20.37 24.50
C MET A 747 6.79 21.13 25.04
N THR A 748 5.86 21.52 24.16
CA THR A 748 4.62 22.21 24.57
C THR A 748 3.82 21.40 25.58
N LYS A 749 3.73 20.07 25.39
CA LYS A 749 3.06 19.16 26.33
C LYS A 749 3.82 19.04 27.66
N ALA A 750 5.14 18.96 27.62
CA ALA A 750 6.01 18.86 28.80
C ALA A 750 5.95 20.14 29.67
N PHE A 751 5.99 21.32 29.05
CA PHE A 751 5.87 22.60 29.76
C PHE A 751 4.50 22.79 30.43
N LYS A 752 3.47 22.13 29.91
CA LYS A 752 2.13 22.09 30.53
C LYS A 752 1.96 20.98 31.58
N GLY A 753 3.03 20.28 31.94
CA GLY A 753 2.98 19.16 32.89
C GLY A 753 2.24 17.93 32.36
N GLY A 754 2.13 17.78 31.04
CA GLY A 754 1.34 16.73 30.39
C GLY A 754 1.98 15.33 30.39
N PHE A 755 3.15 15.18 31.00
CA PHE A 755 3.88 13.91 31.12
C PHE A 755 4.13 13.55 32.58
N GLY A 756 4.17 12.26 32.88
CA GLY A 756 4.50 11.74 34.21
C GLY A 756 4.92 10.28 34.15
N PRO A 757 5.18 9.64 35.30
CA PRO A 757 5.70 8.27 35.36
C PRO A 757 4.86 7.23 34.60
N GLN A 758 3.54 7.43 34.54
CA GLN A 758 2.56 6.56 33.89
C GLN A 758 2.01 7.13 32.56
N LYS A 759 2.45 8.35 32.19
CA LYS A 759 1.99 9.07 31.00
C LYS A 759 3.20 9.57 30.21
N ASN A 760 4.05 8.66 29.75
CA ASN A 760 5.29 8.99 29.03
C ASN A 760 5.38 8.34 27.63
N GLY A 761 4.35 7.59 27.20
CA GLY A 761 4.35 6.89 25.91
C GLY A 761 4.70 7.79 24.71
N ALA A 762 4.19 9.03 24.64
CA ALA A 762 4.54 9.96 23.55
C ALA A 762 6.03 10.35 23.51
N VAL A 763 6.69 10.47 24.67
CA VAL A 763 8.13 10.73 24.76
C VAL A 763 8.91 9.48 24.34
N GLU A 764 8.43 8.30 24.74
CA GLU A 764 9.03 7.01 24.35
C GLU A 764 8.97 6.78 22.84
N ILE A 765 7.79 6.93 22.23
CA ILE A 765 7.57 6.80 20.79
C ILE A 765 8.49 7.72 20.00
N PHE A 766 8.59 8.98 20.41
CA PHE A 766 9.46 9.92 19.76
C PHE A 766 10.93 9.60 19.98
N GLY A 767 11.32 9.09 21.15
CA GLY A 767 12.67 8.61 21.41
C GLY A 767 13.07 7.48 20.46
N ILE A 768 12.15 6.55 20.15
CA ILE A 768 12.38 5.48 19.18
C ILE A 768 12.57 6.07 17.77
N TYR A 769 11.70 7.00 17.35
CA TYR A 769 11.84 7.69 16.05
C TYR A 769 13.16 8.46 15.92
N TRP A 770 13.51 9.26 16.93
CA TRP A 770 14.74 10.05 16.92
C TRP A 770 15.99 9.15 16.92
N GLY A 771 15.95 8.03 17.66
CA GLY A 771 17.01 7.03 17.61
C GLY A 771 17.21 6.42 16.22
N MET A 772 16.14 6.25 15.43
CA MET A 772 16.25 5.85 14.02
C MET A 772 16.92 6.96 13.18
N VAL A 773 16.54 8.23 13.38
CA VAL A 773 17.17 9.37 12.68
C VAL A 773 18.68 9.40 12.94
N ASP A 774 19.10 9.19 14.18
CA ASP A 774 20.52 9.10 14.55
C ASP A 774 21.19 7.88 13.89
N ALA A 775 20.54 6.71 13.95
CA ALA A 775 21.08 5.48 13.38
C ALA A 775 21.33 5.58 11.87
N VAL A 776 20.41 6.21 11.11
CA VAL A 776 20.59 6.46 9.67
C VAL A 776 21.83 7.31 9.41
N TRP A 777 22.08 8.35 10.22
CA TRP A 777 23.25 9.21 10.07
C TRP A 777 24.57 8.45 10.32
N VAL A 778 24.57 7.50 11.25
CA VAL A 778 25.73 6.63 11.52
C VAL A 778 26.15 5.83 10.28
N PHE A 779 25.24 5.53 9.36
CA PHE A 779 25.57 4.94 8.06
C PHE A 779 25.92 5.99 7.00
N LEU A 780 25.18 7.10 6.95
CA LEU A 780 25.42 8.16 5.97
C LEU A 780 26.79 8.81 6.11
N PHE A 781 27.23 9.07 7.34
CA PHE A 781 28.50 9.75 7.58
C PHE A 781 29.69 8.96 6.99
N PRO A 782 29.90 7.66 7.30
CA PRO A 782 30.93 6.87 6.65
C PRO A 782 30.79 6.80 5.13
N LEU A 783 29.57 6.56 4.62
CA LEU A 783 29.34 6.39 3.18
C LEU A 783 29.61 7.65 2.36
N LEU A 784 29.43 8.85 2.94
CA LEU A 784 29.54 10.10 2.21
C LEU A 784 30.82 10.89 2.53
N TYR A 785 31.40 10.73 3.73
CA TYR A 785 32.52 11.54 4.20
C TYR A 785 33.82 10.76 4.40
N LEU A 786 33.77 9.42 4.44
CA LEU A 786 34.95 8.60 4.73
C LEU A 786 35.30 7.61 3.60
N LEU A 787 34.28 7.01 2.99
CA LEU A 787 34.41 6.12 1.85
C LEU A 787 34.24 6.94 0.60
#